data_AF-A0A2N2RFX0-F1
#
_entry.id   AF-A0A2N2RFX0-F1
#
_cell.length_a   1.000
_cell.length_b   1.000
_cell.length_c   1.000
_cell.angle_alpha   90.00
_cell.angle_beta   90.00
_cell.angle_gamma   90.00
#
_symmetry.space_group_name_H-M   'P 1'
#
loop_
_entity.id
_entity.type
_entity.pdbx_description
1 polymer ?
#
loop_
_entity_poly.entity_id
_entity_poly.type
_entity_poly.pdbx_seq_one_letter_code
_entity_poly.pdbx_strand_id
1 'polypeptide(L)'
;MVERSVVVLGAGMSGLVTAYEFARRGVPVRVIERLSVPGGLARTQRFDDYYIDAGPHLFHTSSPEIVAYWQNLFPGMFRTPALYGKNYVDGQFFDYPLSEETLRQFPAELYKCIMAEMSAKDPAKLSAARNYRDYMESLAGPTLQKIFYEDYPEKLWGIPTSELSANWAPQRIDIRKEKKPFHADQWSGVAQNGCGTAMEILAQKIIAHGGRIDYNTEVLGLELEGEVISRVRTNAGVVDLGRNDIVVSTLPITVNSRFLNVPCNLSFRSVKLVAIATTGADPFPKDADWLYFKDRGVIFHRAGLQTRFSDIGIPKGWSILCCEIAYTAGDAISTMDEAQLSERVIADLERLGFIRRTEIVKVHHMDLGPLYPSYRVGFETELQRVRGELEKNGNFYFTGTLADFSYADFQILCAKAIDLVDMIQDPGSAFNRVQRVSRRVRKFNDVVQIGKNLVGRQYPPYIIGEIGLNHNGSVALAKQLIDVCVESGCHAAKFQTFSTERISAKVLDARYNEDILDLEENLHQLFNRLIFSWEELKDIFAYGRSRNIDVFSTPFDIDSVEMLDRLDVPAYKIASMDVVNLPLIRAVAMKMKPMFMSTGMSTLGDIEEAVNTVLEAGNPNLILLHCVSSYPCSAAEANLRMIPRLAETFQLVSGFSDHFPGTFLVPPAVALGARVIEKHLTLDRSMKGPDHIFSLEPTALKAMVEEAEATFTALGTGIKAISASEYRTVQRLRRTVFARVDIPKGTTITRDMLTVKSPGIGILPKYIDLIVGREARSDIGADHPVTWDTI
;
A
#
# COMPACT_ATOMS: atom_id res chain seq x y z
N MET A 1 28.97 13.88 24.55
CA MET A 1 28.09 13.23 23.57
C MET A 1 28.28 11.74 23.76
N VAL A 2 27.23 10.96 24.02
CA VAL A 2 27.39 9.50 24.13
C VAL A 2 27.76 8.98 22.75
N GLU A 3 28.95 8.41 22.63
CA GLU A 3 29.51 7.89 21.39
C GLU A 3 28.59 6.78 20.87
N ARG A 4 28.06 6.95 19.64
CA ARG A 4 27.12 6.02 19.01
C ARG A 4 27.84 5.33 17.87
N SER A 5 27.88 4.00 17.88
CA SER A 5 28.47 3.20 16.81
C SER A 5 27.41 2.44 16.01
N VAL A 6 27.76 2.00 14.82
CA VAL A 6 26.88 1.26 13.91
C VAL A 6 27.53 -0.05 13.51
N VAL A 7 26.80 -1.15 13.67
CA VAL A 7 27.16 -2.45 13.12
C VAL A 7 26.27 -2.76 11.93
N VAL A 8 26.89 -2.95 10.76
CA VAL A 8 26.18 -3.32 9.53
C VAL A 8 26.39 -4.81 9.24
N LEU A 9 25.30 -5.55 9.08
CA LEU A 9 25.34 -6.99 8.78
C LEU A 9 25.21 -7.21 7.27
N GLY A 10 26.30 -7.65 6.63
CA GLY A 10 26.42 -7.82 5.19
C GLY A 10 27.06 -6.62 4.49
N ALA A 11 28.00 -6.90 3.58
CA ALA A 11 28.71 -5.95 2.74
C ALA A 11 28.24 -6.02 1.27
N GLY A 12 26.95 -6.23 1.03
CA GLY A 12 26.33 -5.97 -0.28
C GLY A 12 26.15 -4.47 -0.55
N MET A 13 25.59 -4.10 -1.71
CA MET A 13 25.42 -2.68 -2.10
C MET A 13 24.74 -1.84 -1.00
N SER A 14 23.58 -2.28 -0.50
CA SER A 14 22.86 -1.56 0.57
C SER A 14 23.69 -1.41 1.85
N GLY A 15 24.43 -2.45 2.23
CA GLY A 15 25.25 -2.45 3.45
C GLY A 15 26.46 -1.53 3.32
N LEU A 16 27.13 -1.58 2.18
CA LEU A 16 28.27 -0.71 1.88
C LEU A 16 27.88 0.76 1.75
N VAL A 17 26.79 1.07 1.05
CA VAL A 17 26.29 2.46 0.98
C VAL A 17 25.91 2.96 2.36
N THR A 18 25.15 2.16 3.14
CA THR A 18 24.79 2.51 4.53
C THR A 18 26.04 2.79 5.37
N ALA A 19 27.02 1.88 5.34
CA ALA A 19 28.26 2.01 6.09
C ALA A 19 29.08 3.23 5.66
N TYR A 20 29.19 3.48 4.36
CA TYR A 20 29.89 4.64 3.82
C TYR A 20 29.23 5.95 4.24
N GLU A 21 27.90 6.02 4.18
CA GLU A 21 27.12 7.20 4.57
C GLU A 21 27.27 7.54 6.06
N PHE A 22 27.30 6.54 6.94
CA PHE A 22 27.63 6.76 8.36
C PHE A 22 29.10 7.18 8.55
N ALA A 23 30.03 6.45 7.94
CA ALA A 23 31.47 6.69 8.12
C ALA A 23 31.88 8.09 7.63
N ARG A 24 31.39 8.53 6.46
CA ARG A 24 31.70 9.87 5.91
C ARG A 24 31.17 11.02 6.78
N ARG A 25 30.23 10.74 7.69
CA ARG A 25 29.65 11.68 8.66
C ARG A 25 30.31 11.58 10.04
N GLY A 26 31.41 10.82 10.16
CA GLY A 26 32.19 10.69 11.39
C GLY A 26 31.60 9.72 12.42
N VAL A 27 30.67 8.85 12.02
CA VAL A 27 30.07 7.84 12.90
C VAL A 27 30.92 6.56 12.82
N PRO A 28 31.37 5.97 13.95
CA PRO A 28 32.09 4.70 13.93
C PRO A 28 31.23 3.58 13.34
N VAL A 29 31.74 2.88 12.31
CA VAL A 29 31.04 1.77 11.65
C VAL A 29 31.88 0.51 11.63
N ARG A 30 31.23 -0.63 11.92
CA ARG A 30 31.78 -1.97 11.75
C ARG A 30 30.86 -2.79 10.83
N VAL A 31 31.35 -3.20 9.67
CA VAL A 31 30.63 -4.09 8.75
C VAL A 31 31.07 -5.53 8.99
N ILE A 32 30.12 -6.46 9.06
CA ILE A 32 30.37 -7.90 9.22
C ILE A 32 29.98 -8.59 7.91
N GLU A 33 30.92 -9.25 7.25
CA GLU A 33 30.72 -9.92 5.97
C GLU A 33 31.24 -11.36 6.01
N ARG A 34 30.40 -12.30 5.58
CA ARG A 34 30.73 -13.73 5.57
C ARG A 34 31.72 -14.08 4.48
N LEU A 35 31.66 -13.41 3.34
CA LEU A 35 32.57 -13.64 2.23
C LEU A 35 33.94 -13.00 2.49
N SER A 36 34.93 -13.43 1.71
CA SER A 36 36.27 -12.83 1.71
C SER A 36 36.35 -11.52 0.91
N VAL A 37 35.28 -11.17 0.18
CA VAL A 37 35.19 -10.00 -0.71
C VAL A 37 33.86 -9.27 -0.52
N PRO A 38 33.81 -7.94 -0.73
CA PRO A 38 32.57 -7.17 -0.67
C PRO A 38 31.71 -7.37 -1.92
N GLY A 39 30.45 -6.96 -1.82
CA GLY A 39 29.51 -6.85 -2.95
C GLY A 39 28.33 -7.81 -2.89
N GLY A 40 28.39 -8.87 -2.07
CA GLY A 40 27.28 -9.81 -1.91
C GLY A 40 26.82 -10.42 -3.24
N LEU A 41 25.59 -10.12 -3.65
CA LEU A 41 25.01 -10.53 -4.95
C LEU A 41 25.59 -9.77 -6.15
N ALA A 42 26.37 -8.72 -5.94
CA ALA A 42 27.02 -7.90 -6.96
C ALA A 42 28.55 -8.02 -6.94
N ARG A 43 29.08 -9.08 -6.30
CA ARG A 43 30.52 -9.30 -6.19
C ARG A 43 31.14 -9.69 -7.54
N THR A 44 32.42 -9.40 -7.67
CA THR A 44 33.27 -9.88 -8.76
C THR A 44 34.28 -10.86 -8.19
N GLN A 45 34.33 -12.07 -8.71
CA GLN A 45 35.39 -13.03 -8.40
C GLN A 45 36.56 -12.80 -9.36
N ARG A 46 37.76 -12.58 -8.82
CA ARG A 46 38.98 -12.34 -9.61
C ARG A 46 39.82 -13.60 -9.68
N PHE A 47 40.43 -13.81 -10.84
CA PHE A 47 41.43 -14.82 -11.16
C PHE A 47 42.70 -14.12 -11.68
N ASP A 48 43.79 -14.86 -11.83
CA ASP A 48 45.09 -14.28 -12.20
C ASP A 48 45.03 -13.40 -13.47
N ASP A 49 44.25 -13.83 -14.47
CA ASP A 49 44.20 -13.18 -15.80
C ASP A 49 42.82 -12.61 -16.19
N TYR A 50 41.76 -12.79 -15.37
CA TYR A 50 40.39 -12.35 -15.68
C TYR A 50 39.47 -12.34 -14.45
N TYR A 51 38.20 -11.99 -14.65
CA TYR A 51 37.20 -11.99 -13.59
C TYR A 51 35.83 -12.51 -14.05
N ILE A 52 34.99 -12.87 -13.08
CA ILE A 52 33.60 -13.29 -13.28
C ILE A 52 32.71 -12.53 -12.30
N ASP A 53 31.67 -11.88 -12.83
CA ASP A 53 30.65 -11.22 -12.03
C ASP A 53 29.60 -12.22 -11.55
N ALA A 54 29.04 -11.97 -10.37
CA ALA A 54 27.93 -12.72 -9.78
C ALA A 54 26.59 -12.48 -10.49
N GLY A 55 26.58 -12.61 -11.82
CA GLY A 55 25.47 -12.28 -12.70
C GLY A 55 25.67 -10.95 -13.44
N PRO A 56 24.86 -10.67 -14.47
CA PRO A 56 24.90 -9.40 -15.18
C PRO A 56 24.32 -8.28 -14.31
N HIS A 57 25.04 -7.18 -14.21
CA HIS A 57 24.60 -6.01 -13.46
C HIS A 57 24.69 -4.74 -14.29
N LEU A 58 23.66 -3.91 -14.16
CA LEU A 58 23.54 -2.63 -14.84
C LEU A 58 23.15 -1.57 -13.82
N PHE A 59 23.88 -0.45 -13.81
CA PHE A 59 23.47 0.73 -13.07
C PHE A 59 22.55 1.54 -13.98
N HIS A 60 21.33 1.82 -13.54
CA HIS A 60 20.42 2.65 -14.33
C HIS A 60 19.54 3.52 -13.44
N THR A 61 19.20 4.72 -13.90
CA THR A 61 18.30 5.62 -13.18
C THR A 61 17.83 6.77 -14.07
N SER A 62 16.62 7.27 -13.82
CA SER A 62 16.14 8.55 -14.34
C SER A 62 16.51 9.75 -13.45
N SER A 63 17.00 9.52 -12.22
CA SER A 63 17.36 10.57 -11.27
C SER A 63 18.77 11.11 -11.53
N PRO A 64 18.92 12.40 -11.92
CA PRO A 64 20.23 13.01 -12.11
C PRO A 64 21.09 13.02 -10.83
N GLU A 65 20.45 13.10 -9.65
CA GLU A 65 21.12 13.10 -8.36
C GLU A 65 21.82 11.78 -8.07
N ILE A 66 21.16 10.66 -8.35
CA ILE A 66 21.75 9.32 -8.19
C ILE A 66 22.88 9.10 -9.21
N VAL A 67 22.74 9.61 -10.45
CA VAL A 67 23.83 9.58 -11.43
C VAL A 67 25.04 10.34 -10.90
N ALA A 68 24.85 11.57 -10.43
CA ALA A 68 25.92 12.39 -9.87
C ALA A 68 26.58 11.72 -8.65
N TYR A 69 25.76 11.12 -7.77
CA TYR A 69 26.25 10.37 -6.62
C TYR A 69 27.14 9.20 -7.04
N TRP A 70 26.72 8.38 -8.00
CA TRP A 70 27.53 7.28 -8.51
C TRP A 70 28.79 7.75 -9.24
N GLN A 71 28.71 8.81 -10.05
CA GLN A 71 29.89 9.37 -10.73
C GLN A 71 30.93 9.93 -9.75
N ASN A 72 30.47 10.53 -8.65
CA ASN A 72 31.34 11.02 -7.58
C ASN A 72 31.99 9.87 -6.78
N LEU A 73 31.23 8.80 -6.52
CA LEU A 73 31.78 7.62 -5.84
C LEU A 73 32.75 6.84 -6.73
N PHE A 74 32.44 6.73 -8.01
CA PHE A 74 33.10 5.83 -8.97
C PHE A 74 33.57 6.60 -10.22
N PRO A 75 34.50 7.56 -10.07
CA PRO A 75 34.92 8.41 -11.17
C PRO A 75 35.52 7.57 -12.31
N GLY A 76 35.00 7.75 -13.52
CA GLY A 76 35.48 7.06 -14.72
C GLY A 76 35.19 5.55 -14.79
N MET A 77 34.37 5.00 -13.88
CA MET A 77 34.12 3.56 -13.81
C MET A 77 33.17 3.04 -14.89
N PHE A 78 32.19 3.84 -15.31
CA PHE A 78 31.07 3.36 -16.11
C PHE A 78 31.25 3.61 -17.61
N ARG A 79 30.83 2.63 -18.43
CA ARG A 79 30.52 2.79 -19.85
C ARG A 79 29.02 2.70 -20.06
N THR A 80 28.48 3.32 -21.10
CA THR A 80 27.03 3.33 -21.37
C THR A 80 26.69 2.58 -22.66
N PRO A 81 26.88 1.25 -22.73
CA PRO A 81 26.55 0.48 -23.92
C PRO A 81 25.02 0.37 -24.10
N ALA A 82 24.58 0.27 -25.36
CA ALA A 82 23.21 -0.14 -25.67
C ALA A 82 23.10 -1.66 -25.54
N LEU A 83 22.38 -2.13 -24.51
CA LEU A 83 22.23 -3.55 -24.25
C LEU A 83 20.82 -4.06 -24.59
N TYR A 84 20.73 -5.32 -25.02
CA TYR A 84 19.51 -5.95 -25.50
C TYR A 84 19.33 -7.35 -24.93
N GLY A 85 18.11 -7.71 -24.54
CA GLY A 85 17.75 -9.06 -24.14
C GLY A 85 16.89 -9.75 -25.18
N LYS A 86 16.93 -11.10 -25.22
CA LYS A 86 16.00 -11.90 -26.03
C LYS A 86 15.45 -13.13 -25.30
N ASN A 87 14.27 -13.56 -25.70
CA ASN A 87 13.68 -14.85 -25.36
C ASN A 87 14.11 -15.88 -26.41
N TYR A 88 14.65 -17.02 -25.96
CA TYR A 88 14.93 -18.17 -26.81
C TYR A 88 13.76 -19.16 -26.72
N VAL A 89 13.03 -19.32 -27.82
CA VAL A 89 11.83 -20.16 -27.90
C VAL A 89 11.90 -21.03 -29.15
N ASP A 90 11.98 -22.34 -28.95
CA ASP A 90 11.92 -23.37 -30.00
C ASP A 90 12.89 -23.12 -31.18
N GLY A 91 14.13 -22.71 -30.85
CA GLY A 91 15.18 -22.43 -31.82
C GLY A 91 15.15 -21.02 -32.42
N GLN A 92 14.19 -20.18 -32.01
CA GLN A 92 14.04 -18.81 -32.50
C GLN A 92 14.29 -17.79 -31.38
N PHE A 93 14.60 -16.55 -31.79
CA PHE A 93 14.93 -15.45 -30.90
C PHE A 93 13.90 -14.32 -31.00
N PHE A 94 13.26 -14.01 -29.88
CA PHE A 94 12.28 -12.92 -29.77
C PHE A 94 12.81 -11.82 -28.86
N ASP A 95 12.51 -10.56 -29.15
CA ASP A 95 12.96 -9.45 -28.31
C ASP A 95 12.46 -9.56 -26.85
N TYR A 96 13.25 -9.06 -25.90
CA TYR A 96 12.83 -8.84 -24.52
C TYR A 96 13.07 -7.37 -24.10
N PRO A 97 12.04 -6.64 -23.64
CA PRO A 97 10.62 -7.02 -23.64
C PRO A 97 10.08 -7.29 -25.06
N LEU A 98 8.95 -8.00 -25.17
CA LEU A 98 8.38 -8.34 -26.48
C LEU A 98 8.03 -7.06 -27.26
N SER A 99 8.33 -7.06 -28.55
CA SER A 99 7.99 -5.99 -29.49
C SER A 99 6.95 -6.48 -30.52
N GLU A 100 6.03 -5.64 -30.98
CA GLU A 100 5.13 -6.01 -32.08
C GLU A 100 5.91 -6.43 -33.35
N GLU A 101 7.07 -5.82 -33.57
CA GLU A 101 8.00 -6.18 -34.64
C GLU A 101 8.46 -7.64 -34.53
N THR A 102 8.91 -8.08 -33.34
CA THR A 102 9.38 -9.46 -33.15
C THR A 102 8.25 -10.49 -33.28
N LEU A 103 7.00 -10.10 -33.02
CA LEU A 103 5.85 -11.01 -33.14
C LEU A 103 5.53 -11.35 -34.59
N ARG A 104 5.91 -10.51 -35.56
CA ARG A 104 5.74 -10.78 -37.00
C ARG A 104 6.55 -11.99 -37.50
N GLN A 105 7.50 -12.47 -36.70
CA GLN A 105 8.24 -13.70 -36.98
C GLN A 105 7.35 -14.95 -36.88
N PHE A 106 6.21 -14.88 -36.17
CA PHE A 106 5.27 -16.00 -36.10
C PHE A 106 4.55 -16.22 -37.44
N PRO A 107 4.10 -17.46 -37.73
CA PRO A 107 3.25 -17.74 -38.89
C PRO A 107 2.04 -16.80 -38.93
N ALA A 108 1.63 -16.39 -40.14
CA ALA A 108 0.64 -15.32 -40.33
C ALA A 108 -0.67 -15.53 -39.56
N GLU A 109 -1.19 -16.76 -39.51
CA GLU A 109 -2.42 -17.08 -38.77
C GLU A 109 -2.23 -16.97 -37.24
N LEU A 110 -1.07 -17.38 -36.72
CA LEU A 110 -0.75 -17.26 -35.30
C LEU A 110 -0.55 -15.78 -34.92
N TYR A 111 0.14 -15.01 -35.75
CA TYR A 111 0.29 -13.56 -35.55
C TYR A 111 -1.07 -12.84 -35.52
N LYS A 112 -1.97 -13.14 -36.47
CA LYS A 112 -3.33 -12.58 -36.45
C LYS A 112 -4.09 -12.93 -35.17
N CYS A 113 -3.98 -14.17 -34.70
CA CYS A 113 -4.61 -14.61 -33.45
C CYS A 113 -4.08 -13.82 -32.26
N ILE A 114 -2.75 -13.71 -32.13
CA ILE A 114 -2.09 -12.95 -31.06
C ILE A 114 -2.57 -11.49 -31.06
N MET A 115 -2.58 -10.84 -32.22
CA MET A 115 -3.00 -9.45 -32.32
C MET A 115 -4.50 -9.26 -32.00
N ALA A 116 -5.35 -10.22 -32.37
CA ALA A 116 -6.77 -10.19 -32.03
C ALA A 116 -7.00 -10.34 -30.51
N GLU A 117 -6.32 -11.28 -29.86
CA GLU A 117 -6.37 -11.47 -28.41
C GLU A 117 -5.87 -10.22 -27.66
N MET A 118 -4.73 -9.67 -28.09
CA MET A 118 -4.16 -8.44 -27.50
C MET A 118 -5.02 -7.19 -27.73
N SER A 119 -5.87 -7.18 -28.76
CA SER A 119 -6.78 -6.07 -29.03
C SER A 119 -8.08 -6.19 -28.23
N ALA A 120 -8.47 -7.40 -27.82
CA ALA A 120 -9.65 -7.69 -27.02
C ALA A 120 -9.45 -7.48 -25.50
N LYS A 121 -8.55 -6.56 -25.12
CA LYS A 121 -8.24 -6.26 -23.72
C LYS A 121 -9.47 -5.77 -22.97
N ASP A 122 -9.68 -6.32 -21.79
CA ASP A 122 -10.71 -5.88 -20.83
C ASP A 122 -10.00 -5.25 -19.60
N PRO A 123 -9.97 -3.91 -19.51
CA PRO A 123 -9.33 -3.21 -18.39
C PRO A 123 -9.89 -3.59 -17.02
N ALA A 124 -11.18 -3.97 -16.94
CA ALA A 124 -11.81 -4.37 -15.69
C ALA A 124 -11.29 -5.74 -15.22
N LYS A 125 -11.09 -6.69 -16.14
CA LYS A 125 -10.48 -7.99 -15.81
C LYS A 125 -9.00 -7.86 -15.43
N LEU A 126 -8.25 -7.01 -16.14
CA LEU A 126 -6.85 -6.75 -15.84
C LEU A 126 -6.69 -6.18 -14.42
N SER A 127 -7.54 -5.22 -14.03
CA SER A 127 -7.54 -4.64 -12.68
C SER A 127 -8.05 -5.61 -11.60
N ALA A 128 -8.87 -6.60 -11.95
CA ALA A 128 -9.43 -7.57 -11.02
C ALA A 128 -8.59 -8.85 -10.89
N ALA A 129 -7.49 -8.97 -11.64
CA ALA A 129 -6.63 -10.14 -11.67
C ALA A 129 -6.06 -10.44 -10.28
N ARG A 130 -6.24 -11.67 -9.80
CA ARG A 130 -5.81 -12.08 -8.44
C ARG A 130 -4.43 -12.70 -8.43
N ASN A 131 -3.99 -13.23 -9.57
CA ASN A 131 -2.72 -13.92 -9.73
C ASN A 131 -2.09 -13.56 -11.09
N TYR A 132 -0.84 -13.94 -11.28
CA TYR A 132 -0.05 -13.64 -12.46
C TYR A 132 -0.65 -14.24 -13.74
N ARG A 133 -1.22 -15.45 -13.66
CA ARG A 133 -1.88 -16.10 -14.79
C ARG A 133 -3.02 -15.23 -15.32
N ASP A 134 -3.97 -14.87 -14.46
CA ASP A 134 -5.16 -14.07 -14.84
C ASP A 134 -4.75 -12.70 -15.42
N TYR A 135 -3.71 -12.10 -14.82
CA TYR A 135 -3.15 -10.83 -15.29
C TYR A 135 -2.58 -10.96 -16.71
N MET A 136 -1.77 -12.00 -16.96
CA MET A 136 -1.14 -12.19 -18.26
C MET A 136 -2.11 -12.62 -19.36
N GLU A 137 -3.11 -13.43 -19.03
CA GLU A 137 -4.18 -13.75 -19.98
C GLU A 137 -4.93 -12.46 -20.40
N SER A 138 -5.20 -11.58 -19.45
CA SER A 138 -5.86 -10.29 -19.70
C SER A 138 -4.99 -9.29 -20.46
N LEU A 139 -3.66 -9.30 -20.23
CA LEU A 139 -2.71 -8.36 -20.85
C LEU A 139 -2.25 -8.80 -22.25
N ALA A 140 -1.91 -10.07 -22.40
CA ALA A 140 -1.21 -10.59 -23.58
C ALA A 140 -2.04 -11.60 -24.38
N GLY A 141 -3.18 -12.07 -23.85
CA GLY A 141 -3.95 -13.15 -24.43
C GLY A 141 -3.41 -14.54 -24.06
N PRO A 142 -4.26 -15.59 -24.14
CA PRO A 142 -3.87 -16.96 -23.79
C PRO A 142 -2.72 -17.48 -24.67
N THR A 143 -2.60 -17.04 -25.92
CA THR A 143 -1.57 -17.52 -26.84
C THR A 143 -0.18 -17.05 -26.41
N LEU A 144 0.02 -15.74 -26.21
CA LEU A 144 1.32 -15.22 -25.75
C LEU A 144 1.62 -15.64 -24.32
N GLN A 145 0.59 -15.73 -23.47
CA GLN A 145 0.73 -16.25 -22.12
C GLN A 145 1.38 -17.63 -22.14
N LYS A 146 0.86 -18.56 -22.97
CA LYS A 146 1.43 -19.91 -23.07
C LYS A 146 2.85 -19.91 -23.61
N ILE A 147 3.15 -19.06 -24.60
CA ILE A 147 4.46 -19.05 -25.26
C ILE A 147 5.55 -18.44 -24.37
N PHE A 148 5.29 -17.31 -23.70
CA PHE A 148 6.33 -16.53 -22.99
C PHE A 148 6.12 -16.40 -21.49
N TYR A 149 4.87 -16.40 -21.03
CA TYR A 149 4.53 -15.97 -19.68
C TYR A 149 3.94 -17.08 -18.80
N GLU A 150 4.10 -18.35 -19.15
CA GLU A 150 3.74 -19.47 -18.28
C GLU A 150 4.99 -20.26 -17.85
N ASP A 151 5.62 -20.99 -18.77
CA ASP A 151 6.72 -21.89 -18.42
C ASP A 151 7.97 -21.15 -17.91
N TYR A 152 8.30 -19.99 -18.48
CA TYR A 152 9.45 -19.19 -18.04
C TYR A 152 9.29 -18.69 -16.59
N PRO A 153 8.21 -17.97 -16.21
CA PRO A 153 8.05 -17.53 -14.83
C PRO A 153 7.93 -18.71 -13.86
N GLU A 154 7.27 -19.82 -14.21
CA GLU A 154 7.25 -21.00 -13.33
C GLU A 154 8.65 -21.60 -13.13
N LYS A 155 9.45 -21.66 -14.21
CA LYS A 155 10.84 -22.11 -14.14
C LYS A 155 11.71 -21.16 -13.32
N LEU A 156 11.47 -19.86 -13.35
CA LEU A 156 12.18 -18.84 -12.57
C LEU A 156 11.76 -18.83 -11.10
N TRP A 157 10.46 -18.79 -10.80
CA TRP A 157 9.92 -18.59 -9.44
C TRP A 157 9.65 -19.89 -8.68
N GLY A 158 9.44 -20.99 -9.38
CA GLY A 158 9.30 -22.34 -8.80
C GLY A 158 7.93 -22.58 -8.21
N ILE A 159 6.98 -21.72 -8.59
CA ILE A 159 5.58 -21.75 -8.19
C ILE A 159 4.72 -21.61 -9.44
N PRO A 160 3.55 -22.27 -9.52
CA PRO A 160 2.63 -22.11 -10.64
C PRO A 160 2.22 -20.66 -10.84
N THR A 161 2.00 -20.23 -12.09
CA THR A 161 1.55 -18.86 -12.39
C THR A 161 0.19 -18.51 -11.76
N SER A 162 -0.64 -19.52 -11.47
CA SER A 162 -1.91 -19.37 -10.75
C SER A 162 -1.74 -19.08 -9.25
N GLU A 163 -0.56 -19.35 -8.69
CA GLU A 163 -0.23 -19.11 -7.27
C GLU A 163 0.70 -17.89 -7.08
N LEU A 164 1.29 -17.37 -8.16
CA LEU A 164 2.12 -16.17 -8.17
C LEU A 164 1.23 -14.91 -8.13
N SER A 165 1.57 -13.94 -7.28
CA SER A 165 0.82 -12.68 -7.13
C SER A 165 0.85 -11.85 -8.42
N ALA A 166 -0.28 -11.23 -8.74
CA ALA A 166 -0.40 -10.33 -9.90
C ALA A 166 0.44 -9.05 -9.75
N ASN A 167 0.66 -8.60 -8.51
CA ASN A 167 1.28 -7.30 -8.18
C ASN A 167 2.71 -7.12 -8.73
N TRP A 168 3.38 -8.22 -9.04
CA TRP A 168 4.73 -8.21 -9.61
C TRP A 168 4.75 -7.95 -11.12
N ALA A 169 3.74 -8.41 -11.87
CA ALA A 169 3.73 -8.38 -13.33
C ALA A 169 3.80 -6.95 -13.92
N PRO A 170 3.02 -5.96 -13.45
CA PRO A 170 3.07 -4.59 -13.98
C PRO A 170 4.44 -3.91 -13.87
N GLN A 171 5.27 -4.34 -12.91
CA GLN A 171 6.57 -3.72 -12.63
C GLN A 171 7.67 -4.17 -13.60
N ARG A 172 7.50 -5.31 -14.27
CA ARG A 172 8.57 -5.97 -15.05
C ARG A 172 8.15 -6.44 -16.43
N ILE A 173 6.86 -6.35 -16.78
CA ILE A 173 6.32 -6.79 -18.07
C ILE A 173 5.86 -5.60 -18.87
N ASP A 174 6.40 -5.51 -20.08
CA ASP A 174 6.09 -4.48 -21.07
C ASP A 174 5.99 -5.14 -22.45
N ILE A 175 5.04 -4.71 -23.28
CA ILE A 175 4.94 -5.12 -24.68
C ILE A 175 5.00 -3.86 -25.53
N ARG A 176 6.09 -3.72 -26.28
CA ARG A 176 6.46 -2.49 -26.99
C ARG A 176 6.02 -2.54 -28.44
N LYS A 177 5.90 -1.36 -29.06
CA LYS A 177 5.69 -1.27 -30.52
C LYS A 177 6.95 -1.61 -31.32
N GLU A 178 8.10 -1.17 -30.82
CA GLU A 178 9.40 -1.28 -31.50
C GLU A 178 10.49 -1.76 -30.56
N LYS A 179 11.57 -2.30 -31.14
CA LYS A 179 12.75 -2.73 -30.39
C LYS A 179 13.53 -1.52 -29.86
N LYS A 180 13.87 -1.52 -28.57
CA LYS A 180 14.70 -0.50 -27.91
C LYS A 180 15.73 -1.14 -26.98
N PRO A 181 16.89 -0.49 -26.75
CA PRO A 181 17.81 -0.88 -25.68
C PRO A 181 17.10 -1.00 -24.33
N PHE A 182 17.64 -1.84 -23.47
CA PHE A 182 17.18 -1.96 -22.09
C PHE A 182 17.45 -0.63 -21.35
N HIS A 183 16.43 -0.12 -20.65
CA HIS A 183 16.45 1.21 -20.00
C HIS A 183 16.85 2.38 -20.93
N ALA A 184 16.44 2.35 -22.20
CA ALA A 184 16.76 3.41 -23.19
C ALA A 184 16.37 4.84 -22.77
N ASP A 185 15.34 5.00 -21.93
CA ASP A 185 14.86 6.29 -21.45
C ASP A 185 15.55 6.76 -20.15
N GLN A 186 16.61 6.07 -19.71
CA GLN A 186 17.33 6.33 -18.47
C GLN A 186 18.84 6.36 -18.71
N TRP A 187 19.58 7.02 -17.80
CA TRP A 187 21.03 6.84 -17.78
C TRP A 187 21.32 5.38 -17.43
N SER A 188 22.16 4.70 -18.21
CA SER A 188 22.48 3.28 -18.06
C SER A 188 23.98 3.07 -18.20
N GLY A 189 24.61 2.47 -17.18
CA GLY A 189 26.06 2.31 -17.06
C GLY A 189 26.49 0.92 -16.59
N VAL A 190 27.50 0.35 -17.24
CA VAL A 190 28.15 -0.90 -16.87
C VAL A 190 29.54 -0.62 -16.31
N ALA A 191 29.89 -1.29 -15.21
CA ALA A 191 31.21 -1.17 -14.59
C ALA A 191 32.28 -1.83 -15.48
N GLN A 192 33.36 -1.08 -15.72
CA GLN A 192 34.38 -1.47 -16.69
C GLN A 192 35.23 -2.69 -16.31
N ASN A 193 35.42 -3.01 -15.03
CA ASN A 193 36.29 -4.11 -14.58
C ASN A 193 35.56 -5.06 -13.63
N GLY A 194 34.30 -5.34 -13.94
CA GLY A 194 33.40 -6.12 -13.10
C GLY A 194 32.65 -5.25 -12.09
N CYS A 195 31.38 -5.58 -11.87
CA CYS A 195 30.47 -4.82 -11.01
C CYS A 195 30.97 -4.69 -9.56
N GLY A 196 31.58 -5.75 -9.03
CA GLY A 196 32.15 -5.82 -7.69
C GLY A 196 33.26 -4.80 -7.45
N THR A 197 33.91 -4.27 -8.50
CA THR A 197 34.89 -3.19 -8.35
C THR A 197 34.26 -1.95 -7.71
N ALA A 198 33.00 -1.63 -8.00
CA ALA A 198 32.29 -0.54 -7.33
C ALA A 198 32.18 -0.80 -5.81
N MET A 199 31.93 -2.05 -5.44
CA MET A 199 31.78 -2.49 -4.05
C MET A 199 33.12 -2.48 -3.31
N GLU A 200 34.20 -2.87 -3.99
CA GLU A 200 35.58 -2.75 -3.51
C GLU A 200 35.95 -1.29 -3.23
N ILE A 201 35.60 -0.36 -4.13
CA ILE A 201 35.83 1.08 -3.93
C ILE A 201 35.04 1.62 -2.72
N LEU A 202 33.77 1.24 -2.58
CA LEU A 202 33.00 1.62 -1.39
C LEU A 202 33.64 1.10 -0.11
N ALA A 203 34.07 -0.16 -0.08
CA ALA A 203 34.76 -0.76 1.05
C ALA A 203 36.04 0.01 1.41
N GLN A 204 36.85 0.38 0.42
CA GLN A 204 38.04 1.21 0.62
C GLN A 204 37.70 2.60 1.17
N LYS A 205 36.65 3.25 0.67
CA LYS A 205 36.19 4.56 1.16
C LYS A 205 35.68 4.48 2.61
N ILE A 206 34.98 3.41 2.98
CA ILE A 206 34.56 3.19 4.39
C ILE A 206 35.78 3.14 5.31
N ILE A 207 36.80 2.37 4.93
CA ILE A 207 38.05 2.24 5.70
C ILE A 207 38.79 3.58 5.77
N ALA A 208 38.85 4.31 4.65
CA ALA A 208 39.47 5.65 4.60
C ALA A 208 38.77 6.67 5.51
N HIS A 209 37.47 6.49 5.77
CA HIS A 209 36.69 7.28 6.73
C HIS A 209 36.69 6.70 8.16
N GLY A 210 37.59 5.76 8.47
CA GLY A 210 37.75 5.20 9.82
C GLY A 210 36.80 4.04 10.15
N GLY A 211 36.02 3.56 9.18
CA GLY A 211 35.20 2.36 9.33
C GLY A 211 36.03 1.07 9.31
N ARG A 212 35.44 -0.02 9.79
CA ARG A 212 36.04 -1.36 9.81
C ARG A 212 35.16 -2.35 9.06
N ILE A 213 35.77 -3.28 8.33
CA ILE A 213 35.06 -4.39 7.67
C ILE A 213 35.71 -5.71 8.09
N ASP A 214 34.92 -6.61 8.67
CA ASP A 214 35.35 -7.96 9.06
C ASP A 214 34.87 -8.96 8.02
N TYR A 215 35.76 -9.35 7.11
CA TYR A 215 35.54 -10.42 6.14
C TYR A 215 35.64 -11.81 6.77
N ASN A 216 35.15 -12.84 6.07
CA ASN A 216 35.10 -14.24 6.55
C ASN A 216 34.38 -14.42 7.91
N THR A 217 33.54 -13.46 8.27
CA THR A 217 32.85 -13.39 9.56
C THR A 217 31.35 -13.56 9.35
N GLU A 218 30.82 -14.73 9.69
CA GLU A 218 29.39 -15.05 9.56
C GLU A 218 28.64 -14.67 10.83
N VAL A 219 27.51 -13.96 10.68
CA VAL A 219 26.57 -13.72 11.77
C VAL A 219 25.79 -15.00 12.05
N LEU A 220 25.85 -15.47 13.29
CA LEU A 220 25.20 -16.70 13.75
C LEU A 220 23.93 -16.44 14.57
N GLY A 221 23.77 -15.22 15.11
CA GLY A 221 22.59 -14.85 15.89
C GLY A 221 22.67 -13.44 16.46
N LEU A 222 21.53 -12.95 16.92
CA LEU A 222 21.38 -11.68 17.63
C LEU A 222 20.84 -11.97 19.02
N GLU A 223 21.40 -11.33 20.04
CA GLU A 223 20.91 -11.46 21.42
C GLU A 223 20.30 -10.14 21.89
N LEU A 224 19.18 -10.26 22.60
CA LEU A 224 18.35 -9.15 23.06
C LEU A 224 18.52 -8.94 24.56
N GLU A 225 18.53 -7.68 24.97
CA GLU A 225 18.27 -7.26 26.34
C GLU A 225 17.05 -6.34 26.34
N GLY A 226 15.87 -6.88 26.68
CA GLY A 226 14.60 -6.20 26.43
C GLY A 226 14.29 -6.12 24.93
N GLU A 227 14.03 -4.91 24.43
CA GLU A 227 13.76 -4.63 23.01
C GLU A 227 14.99 -4.09 22.27
N VAL A 228 16.20 -4.28 22.80
CA VAL A 228 17.44 -3.75 22.23
C VAL A 228 18.41 -4.89 21.96
N ILE A 229 19.01 -4.91 20.78
CA ILE A 229 20.07 -5.85 20.43
C ILE A 229 21.31 -5.47 21.22
N SER A 230 21.73 -6.34 22.13
CA SER A 230 22.90 -6.14 23.00
C SER A 230 24.15 -6.82 22.47
N ARG A 231 24.01 -7.92 21.71
CA ARG A 231 25.16 -8.66 21.16
C ARG A 231 24.88 -9.23 19.77
N VAL A 232 25.89 -9.16 18.90
CA VAL A 232 25.92 -9.87 17.61
C VAL A 232 26.88 -11.05 17.74
N ARG A 233 26.35 -12.27 17.61
CA ARG A 233 27.17 -13.49 17.62
C ARG A 233 27.69 -13.80 16.23
N THR A 234 28.97 -14.12 16.14
CA THR A 234 29.64 -14.50 14.89
C THR A 234 30.46 -15.78 15.04
N ASN A 235 30.91 -16.35 13.93
CA ASN A 235 31.90 -17.45 13.94
C ASN A 235 33.29 -17.03 14.47
N ALA A 236 33.60 -15.73 14.49
CA ALA A 236 34.88 -15.18 14.96
C ALA A 236 34.83 -14.63 16.39
N GLY A 237 33.67 -14.70 17.07
CA GLY A 237 33.46 -14.17 18.42
C GLY A 237 32.16 -13.39 18.57
N VAL A 238 32.08 -12.57 19.61
CA VAL A 238 30.91 -11.76 19.95
C VAL A 238 31.22 -10.28 19.80
N VAL A 239 30.28 -9.51 19.24
CA VAL A 239 30.33 -8.05 19.21
C VAL A 239 29.33 -7.51 20.20
N ASP A 240 29.82 -6.96 21.31
CA ASP A 240 28.98 -6.31 22.32
C ASP A 240 28.58 -4.90 21.86
N LEU A 241 27.32 -4.54 22.10
CA LEU A 241 26.71 -3.28 21.72
C LEU A 241 26.28 -2.50 22.96
N GLY A 242 26.61 -1.22 22.98
CA GLY A 242 26.05 -0.28 23.93
C GLY A 242 24.58 0.03 23.63
N ARG A 243 23.86 0.56 24.62
CA ARG A 243 22.42 0.85 24.53
C ARG A 243 22.02 1.79 23.39
N ASN A 244 22.94 2.63 22.90
CA ASN A 244 22.69 3.60 21.83
C ASN A 244 23.20 3.12 20.46
N ASP A 245 23.97 2.03 20.42
CA ASP A 245 24.53 1.49 19.20
C ASP A 245 23.45 0.92 18.31
N ILE A 246 23.70 0.95 17.00
CA ILE A 246 22.74 0.58 15.97
C ILE A 246 23.18 -0.69 15.29
N VAL A 247 22.20 -1.54 14.96
CA VAL A 247 22.39 -2.66 14.04
C VAL A 247 21.59 -2.40 12.78
N VAL A 248 22.25 -2.39 11.62
CA VAL A 248 21.59 -2.35 10.31
C VAL A 248 21.82 -3.68 9.60
N SER A 249 20.76 -4.46 9.41
CA SER A 249 20.83 -5.75 8.72
C SER A 249 20.49 -5.63 7.24
N THR A 250 21.35 -6.18 6.39
CA THR A 250 21.04 -6.43 4.97
C THR A 250 20.83 -7.92 4.68
N LEU A 251 20.78 -8.74 5.73
CA LEU A 251 20.53 -10.17 5.64
C LEU A 251 19.08 -10.46 5.24
N PRO A 252 18.78 -11.65 4.66
CA PRO A 252 17.43 -12.03 4.32
C PRO A 252 16.45 -11.88 5.49
N ILE A 253 15.23 -11.41 5.22
CA ILE A 253 14.19 -11.25 6.25
C ILE A 253 13.92 -12.55 7.02
N THR A 254 14.05 -13.70 6.35
CA THR A 254 13.91 -15.04 6.95
C THR A 254 15.03 -15.34 7.96
N VAL A 255 16.25 -14.86 7.70
CA VAL A 255 17.40 -14.98 8.61
C VAL A 255 17.22 -14.05 9.81
N ASN A 256 16.82 -12.79 9.58
CA ASN A 256 16.53 -11.85 10.66
C ASN A 256 15.40 -12.38 11.57
N SER A 257 14.34 -12.92 10.96
CA SER A 257 13.22 -13.53 11.68
C SER A 257 13.66 -14.69 12.56
N ARG A 258 14.52 -15.57 12.04
CA ARG A 258 15.10 -16.66 12.82
C ARG A 258 15.96 -16.16 13.98
N PHE A 259 16.82 -15.15 13.75
CA PHE A 259 17.68 -14.60 14.81
C PHE A 259 16.89 -13.91 15.92
N LEU A 260 15.72 -13.36 15.61
CA LEU A 260 14.86 -12.65 16.57
C LEU A 260 13.63 -13.47 17.00
N ASN A 261 13.61 -14.77 16.70
CA ASN A 261 12.52 -15.68 17.04
C ASN A 261 11.12 -15.22 16.57
N VAL A 262 11.05 -14.56 15.41
CA VAL A 262 9.81 -14.17 14.75
C VAL A 262 9.37 -15.30 13.81
N PRO A 263 8.16 -15.87 13.96
CA PRO A 263 7.63 -16.83 12.99
C PRO A 263 7.56 -16.20 11.60
N CYS A 264 8.00 -16.90 10.55
CA CYS A 264 8.06 -16.36 9.19
C CYS A 264 7.81 -17.47 8.16
N ASN A 265 6.77 -17.30 7.34
CA ASN A 265 6.42 -18.21 6.24
C ASN A 265 6.90 -17.69 4.88
N LEU A 266 7.61 -16.56 4.85
CA LEU A 266 8.24 -16.05 3.64
C LEU A 266 9.38 -16.96 3.22
N SER A 267 9.63 -17.03 1.91
CA SER A 267 10.71 -17.84 1.36
C SER A 267 11.33 -17.17 0.14
N PHE A 268 12.56 -17.58 -0.16
CA PHE A 268 13.28 -17.14 -1.34
C PHE A 268 13.60 -18.36 -2.19
N ARG A 269 13.62 -18.15 -3.50
CA ARG A 269 14.33 -19.02 -4.41
C ARG A 269 15.77 -18.56 -4.53
N SER A 270 16.68 -19.53 -4.52
CA SER A 270 18.12 -19.28 -4.58
C SER A 270 18.65 -19.45 -5.99
N VAL A 271 19.85 -18.94 -6.26
CA VAL A 271 20.47 -19.01 -7.60
C VAL A 271 21.89 -19.55 -7.51
N LYS A 272 22.20 -20.52 -8.37
CA LYS A 272 23.58 -20.91 -8.71
C LYS A 272 23.93 -20.29 -10.06
N LEU A 273 25.18 -19.91 -10.22
CA LEU A 273 25.76 -19.42 -11.46
C LEU A 273 26.83 -20.41 -11.95
N VAL A 274 26.74 -20.80 -13.21
CA VAL A 274 27.82 -21.52 -13.91
C VAL A 274 28.35 -20.62 -15.01
N ALA A 275 29.62 -20.26 -14.91
CA ALA A 275 30.30 -19.41 -15.88
C ALA A 275 31.29 -20.22 -16.72
N ILE A 276 31.17 -20.14 -18.04
CA ILE A 276 31.96 -20.91 -19.01
C ILE A 276 32.76 -19.93 -19.86
N ALA A 277 34.08 -20.00 -19.72
CA ALA A 277 35.02 -19.24 -20.54
C ALA A 277 35.41 -20.07 -21.77
N THR A 278 35.25 -19.49 -22.96
CA THR A 278 35.56 -20.15 -24.24
C THR A 278 36.49 -19.28 -25.11
N THR A 279 37.30 -19.90 -25.97
CA THR A 279 38.12 -19.22 -27.00
C THR A 279 37.45 -19.15 -28.38
N GLY A 280 36.15 -19.44 -28.45
CA GLY A 280 35.36 -19.50 -29.67
C GLY A 280 34.81 -18.14 -30.12
N ALA A 281 34.10 -18.15 -31.25
CA ALA A 281 33.34 -16.99 -31.70
C ALA A 281 32.24 -16.64 -30.68
N ASP A 282 31.79 -15.38 -30.70
CA ASP A 282 30.67 -14.91 -29.88
C ASP A 282 29.44 -15.82 -30.10
N PRO A 283 28.95 -16.50 -29.04
CA PRO A 283 27.93 -17.53 -29.17
C PRO A 283 26.52 -16.96 -29.30
N PHE A 284 26.33 -15.66 -29.04
CA PHE A 284 25.00 -15.04 -29.03
C PHE A 284 24.72 -14.33 -30.35
N PRO A 285 23.43 -14.16 -30.74
CA PRO A 285 23.11 -13.31 -31.87
C PRO A 285 23.64 -11.89 -31.63
N LYS A 286 24.00 -11.17 -32.70
CA LYS A 286 24.65 -9.85 -32.63
C LYS A 286 23.87 -8.81 -31.83
N ASP A 287 22.57 -9.03 -31.65
CA ASP A 287 21.62 -8.08 -31.10
C ASP A 287 20.97 -8.57 -29.79
N ALA A 288 21.66 -9.44 -29.04
CA ALA A 288 21.29 -9.90 -27.70
C ALA A 288 22.51 -10.13 -26.79
N ASP A 289 22.55 -9.46 -25.65
CA ASP A 289 23.60 -9.58 -24.63
C ASP A 289 23.24 -10.61 -23.54
N TRP A 290 21.95 -10.91 -23.39
CA TRP A 290 21.45 -12.04 -22.60
C TRP A 290 20.22 -12.69 -23.22
N LEU A 291 20.01 -13.95 -22.85
CA LEU A 291 18.95 -14.83 -23.35
C LEU A 291 18.15 -15.42 -22.19
N TYR A 292 16.83 -15.50 -22.36
CA TYR A 292 15.90 -16.18 -21.46
C TYR A 292 15.43 -17.51 -22.04
N PHE A 293 15.33 -18.55 -21.20
CA PHE A 293 15.04 -19.92 -21.61
C PHE A 293 13.85 -20.49 -20.85
N LYS A 294 12.70 -20.63 -21.53
CA LYS A 294 11.49 -21.22 -20.94
C LYS A 294 11.53 -22.74 -20.83
N ASP A 295 12.26 -23.42 -21.72
CA ASP A 295 12.27 -24.88 -21.83
C ASP A 295 12.74 -25.53 -20.51
N ARG A 296 11.90 -26.40 -19.93
CA ARG A 296 12.21 -27.14 -18.70
C ARG A 296 13.28 -28.21 -18.89
N GLY A 297 13.55 -28.62 -20.13
CA GLY A 297 14.66 -29.51 -20.47
C GLY A 297 16.02 -28.86 -20.29
N VAL A 298 16.09 -27.52 -20.38
CA VAL A 298 17.30 -26.71 -20.17
C VAL A 298 17.39 -26.31 -18.71
N ILE A 299 18.52 -26.59 -18.03
CA ILE A 299 18.61 -26.38 -16.58
C ILE A 299 18.63 -24.89 -16.16
N PHE A 300 19.28 -24.02 -16.95
CA PHE A 300 19.37 -22.58 -16.67
C PHE A 300 18.17 -21.82 -17.24
N HIS A 301 17.74 -20.78 -16.55
CA HIS A 301 16.61 -19.92 -16.98
C HIS A 301 17.11 -18.66 -17.72
N ARG A 302 18.34 -18.23 -17.45
CA ARG A 302 18.98 -17.09 -18.12
C ARG A 302 20.44 -17.42 -18.44
N ALA A 303 20.92 -16.96 -19.58
CA ALA A 303 22.34 -16.93 -19.91
C ALA A 303 22.74 -15.53 -20.39
N GLY A 304 23.74 -14.92 -19.77
CA GLY A 304 24.30 -13.63 -20.16
C GLY A 304 25.72 -13.76 -20.70
N LEU A 305 26.12 -12.90 -21.64
CA LEU A 305 27.47 -12.86 -22.17
C LEU A 305 28.26 -11.73 -21.53
N GLN A 306 28.99 -12.01 -20.46
CA GLN A 306 29.68 -11.01 -19.63
C GLN A 306 30.64 -10.14 -20.47
N THR A 307 31.30 -10.72 -21.46
CA THR A 307 32.23 -9.99 -22.33
C THR A 307 31.59 -8.87 -23.15
N ARG A 308 30.27 -8.91 -23.37
CA ARG A 308 29.54 -7.79 -24.01
C ARG A 308 29.20 -6.66 -23.04
N PHE A 309 29.13 -6.94 -21.74
CA PHE A 309 28.97 -5.92 -20.71
C PHE A 309 30.28 -5.16 -20.53
N SER A 310 31.40 -5.88 -20.38
CA SER A 310 32.75 -5.32 -20.47
C SER A 310 33.76 -6.39 -20.86
N ASP A 311 34.65 -6.05 -21.77
CA ASP A 311 35.78 -6.86 -22.22
C ASP A 311 37.11 -6.48 -21.57
N ILE A 312 37.15 -5.38 -20.80
CA ILE A 312 38.37 -4.94 -20.14
C ILE A 312 38.75 -5.96 -19.08
N GLY A 313 40.03 -6.31 -19.00
CA GLY A 313 40.51 -7.27 -18.01
C GLY A 313 40.14 -8.72 -18.35
N ILE A 314 39.60 -8.99 -19.54
CA ILE A 314 39.34 -10.34 -20.05
C ILE A 314 40.32 -10.62 -21.21
N PRO A 315 40.94 -11.82 -21.28
CA PRO A 315 41.85 -12.18 -22.36
C PRO A 315 41.21 -12.01 -23.74
N LYS A 316 41.98 -11.45 -24.68
CA LYS A 316 41.49 -11.22 -26.05
C LYS A 316 41.04 -12.53 -26.70
N GLY A 317 39.86 -12.49 -27.31
CA GLY A 317 39.26 -13.64 -27.98
C GLY A 317 38.53 -14.61 -27.04
N TRP A 318 38.44 -14.30 -25.74
CA TRP A 318 37.58 -15.07 -24.84
C TRP A 318 36.14 -14.57 -24.87
N SER A 319 35.21 -15.50 -24.66
CA SER A 319 33.80 -15.23 -24.34
C SER A 319 33.48 -15.88 -23.00
N ILE A 320 32.81 -15.16 -22.10
CA ILE A 320 32.41 -15.68 -20.79
C ILE A 320 30.88 -15.72 -20.72
N LEU A 321 30.31 -16.92 -20.84
CA LEU A 321 28.87 -17.14 -20.69
C LEU A 321 28.53 -17.43 -19.24
N CYS A 322 27.61 -16.67 -18.68
CA CYS A 322 27.13 -16.77 -17.31
C CYS A 322 25.70 -17.33 -17.31
N CYS A 323 25.54 -18.59 -16.95
CA CYS A 323 24.26 -19.28 -16.89
C CYS A 323 23.71 -19.28 -15.45
N GLU A 324 22.50 -18.75 -15.27
CA GLU A 324 21.83 -18.67 -13.98
C GLU A 324 20.78 -19.78 -13.82
N ILE A 325 20.83 -20.46 -12.68
CA ILE A 325 20.01 -21.63 -12.35
C ILE A 325 19.29 -21.36 -11.02
N ALA A 326 17.96 -21.23 -11.07
CA ALA A 326 17.14 -21.01 -9.89
C ALA A 326 16.78 -22.34 -9.23
N TYR A 327 16.93 -22.43 -7.91
CA TYR A 327 16.71 -23.65 -7.15
C TYR A 327 16.07 -23.38 -5.78
N THR A 328 15.39 -24.37 -5.25
CA THR A 328 14.82 -24.39 -3.90
C THR A 328 15.55 -25.45 -3.08
N ALA A 329 15.81 -25.17 -1.81
CA ALA A 329 16.46 -26.14 -0.93
C ALA A 329 15.67 -27.46 -0.91
N GLY A 330 16.36 -28.57 -1.18
CA GLY A 330 15.78 -29.92 -1.24
C GLY A 330 15.33 -30.37 -2.63
N ASP A 331 15.37 -29.50 -3.66
CA ASP A 331 15.13 -29.92 -5.04
C ASP A 331 16.36 -30.61 -5.66
N ALA A 332 16.18 -31.18 -6.86
CA ALA A 332 17.24 -31.91 -7.57
C ALA A 332 18.46 -31.03 -7.93
N ILE A 333 18.30 -29.72 -8.10
CA ILE A 333 19.39 -28.80 -8.45
C ILE A 333 20.20 -28.44 -7.18
N SER A 334 19.53 -28.33 -6.04
CA SER A 334 20.14 -28.05 -4.75
C SER A 334 21.14 -29.13 -4.34
N THR A 335 20.87 -30.39 -4.70
CA THR A 335 21.69 -31.55 -4.34
C THR A 335 22.80 -31.88 -5.35
N MET A 336 22.78 -31.28 -6.55
CA MET A 336 23.87 -31.44 -7.52
C MET A 336 25.15 -30.79 -7.02
N ASP A 337 26.25 -31.53 -7.13
CA ASP A 337 27.59 -30.98 -6.94
C ASP A 337 28.01 -30.09 -8.14
N GLU A 338 29.13 -29.39 -8.00
CA GLU A 338 29.59 -28.42 -9.00
C GLU A 338 29.91 -29.09 -10.34
N ALA A 339 30.44 -30.32 -10.34
CA ALA A 339 30.81 -31.04 -11.55
C ALA A 339 29.57 -31.52 -12.31
N GLN A 340 28.58 -32.07 -11.60
CA GLN A 340 27.30 -32.49 -12.16
C GLN A 340 26.54 -31.31 -12.76
N LEU A 341 26.47 -30.19 -12.03
CA LEU A 341 25.78 -28.99 -12.50
C LEU A 341 26.48 -28.39 -13.73
N SER A 342 27.81 -28.29 -13.68
CA SER A 342 28.62 -27.78 -14.79
C SER A 342 28.44 -28.63 -16.05
N GLU A 343 28.56 -29.96 -15.92
CA GLU A 343 28.39 -30.88 -17.03
C GLU A 343 26.99 -30.77 -17.65
N ARG A 344 25.95 -30.63 -16.81
CA ARG A 344 24.58 -30.43 -17.29
C ARG A 344 24.42 -29.12 -18.06
N VAL A 345 24.96 -28.01 -17.55
CA VAL A 345 24.92 -26.71 -18.24
C VAL A 345 25.67 -26.78 -19.58
N ILE A 346 26.85 -27.40 -19.62
CA ILE A 346 27.65 -27.59 -20.84
C ILE A 346 26.88 -28.42 -21.86
N ALA A 347 26.30 -29.55 -21.45
CA ALA A 347 25.51 -30.42 -22.32
C ALA A 347 24.28 -29.68 -22.91
N ASP A 348 23.60 -28.86 -22.10
CA ASP A 348 22.47 -28.06 -22.57
C ASP A 348 22.92 -26.97 -23.55
N LEU A 349 24.01 -26.24 -23.28
CA LEU A 349 24.54 -25.22 -24.19
C LEU A 349 25.05 -25.82 -25.52
N GLU A 350 25.72 -26.98 -25.47
CA GLU A 350 26.20 -27.69 -26.65
C GLU A 350 25.03 -28.20 -27.50
N ARG A 351 24.01 -28.79 -26.87
CA ARG A 351 22.79 -29.26 -27.54
C ARG A 351 22.04 -28.12 -28.23
N LEU A 352 22.02 -26.94 -27.62
CA LEU A 352 21.42 -25.74 -28.19
C LEU A 352 22.31 -25.05 -29.24
N GLY A 353 23.56 -25.49 -29.40
CA GLY A 353 24.51 -24.97 -30.39
C GLY A 353 25.21 -23.68 -29.96
N PHE A 354 25.18 -23.30 -28.68
CA PHE A 354 25.84 -22.09 -28.19
C PHE A 354 27.34 -22.28 -27.97
N ILE A 355 27.82 -23.48 -27.67
CA ILE A 355 29.24 -23.74 -27.43
C ILE A 355 29.67 -25.08 -28.05
N ARG A 356 30.98 -25.24 -28.26
CA ARG A 356 31.61 -26.55 -28.49
C ARG A 356 32.52 -26.89 -27.32
N ARG A 357 32.49 -28.13 -26.85
CA ARG A 357 33.35 -28.57 -25.71
C ARG A 357 34.84 -28.32 -25.92
N THR A 358 35.31 -28.42 -27.16
CA THR A 358 36.72 -28.17 -27.53
C THR A 358 37.15 -26.71 -27.38
N GLU A 359 36.21 -25.78 -27.24
CA GLU A 359 36.49 -24.34 -27.08
C GLU A 359 36.48 -23.92 -25.61
N ILE A 360 36.06 -24.79 -24.69
CA ILE A 360 35.98 -24.49 -23.27
C ILE A 360 37.38 -24.44 -22.69
N VAL A 361 37.73 -23.29 -22.10
CA VAL A 361 39.02 -23.08 -21.43
C VAL A 361 38.88 -23.34 -19.94
N LYS A 362 37.83 -22.77 -19.33
CA LYS A 362 37.57 -22.84 -17.89
C LYS A 362 36.07 -22.84 -17.63
N VAL A 363 35.69 -23.47 -16.52
CA VAL A 363 34.33 -23.47 -15.99
C VAL A 363 34.41 -23.11 -14.52
N HIS A 364 33.52 -22.23 -14.10
CA HIS A 364 33.44 -21.74 -12.73
C HIS A 364 32.02 -21.86 -12.21
N HIS A 365 31.93 -21.99 -10.90
CA HIS A 365 30.67 -22.09 -10.18
C HIS A 365 30.63 -21.04 -9.07
N MET A 366 29.46 -20.41 -8.90
CA MET A 366 29.20 -19.52 -7.77
C MET A 366 27.79 -19.80 -7.23
N ASP A 367 27.69 -20.16 -5.95
CA ASP A 367 26.39 -20.11 -5.27
C ASP A 367 26.11 -18.66 -4.85
N LEU A 368 25.02 -18.09 -5.36
CA LEU A 368 24.58 -16.74 -5.04
C LEU A 368 23.65 -16.74 -3.82
N GLY A 369 23.11 -17.90 -3.44
CA GLY A 369 22.16 -18.04 -2.35
C GLY A 369 20.80 -17.41 -2.68
N PRO A 370 20.03 -16.98 -1.67
CA PRO A 370 18.69 -16.45 -1.86
C PRO A 370 18.72 -15.16 -2.70
N LEU A 371 17.88 -15.11 -3.74
CA LEU A 371 17.79 -13.95 -4.64
C LEU A 371 16.35 -13.53 -4.90
N TYR A 372 15.48 -14.49 -5.25
CA TYR A 372 14.13 -14.22 -5.72
C TYR A 372 13.11 -14.39 -4.59
N PRO A 373 12.44 -13.34 -4.10
CA PRO A 373 11.39 -13.47 -3.10
C PRO A 373 10.19 -14.25 -3.65
N SER A 374 9.70 -15.25 -2.93
CA SER A 374 8.54 -16.04 -3.39
C SER A 374 7.23 -15.24 -3.22
N TYR A 375 6.84 -14.48 -4.25
CA TYR A 375 5.62 -13.65 -4.26
C TYR A 375 4.34 -14.48 -4.45
N ARG A 376 4.05 -15.41 -3.54
CA ARG A 376 2.78 -16.16 -3.55
C ARG A 376 1.59 -15.24 -3.26
N VAL A 377 0.42 -15.53 -3.81
CA VAL A 377 -0.81 -14.75 -3.51
C VAL A 377 -1.00 -14.61 -1.99
N GLY A 378 -1.09 -13.37 -1.50
CA GLY A 378 -1.24 -13.05 -0.07
C GLY A 378 0.07 -12.95 0.72
N PHE A 379 1.24 -12.95 0.07
CA PHE A 379 2.53 -12.77 0.75
C PHE A 379 2.63 -11.41 1.49
N GLU A 380 1.90 -10.40 1.03
CA GLU A 380 1.92 -9.03 1.54
C GLU A 380 1.50 -8.98 3.02
N THR A 381 0.42 -9.70 3.37
CA THR A 381 -0.07 -9.80 4.76
C THR A 381 0.98 -10.39 5.69
N GLU A 382 1.65 -11.46 5.25
CA GLU A 382 2.72 -12.11 6.02
C GLU A 382 3.96 -11.22 6.11
N LEU A 383 4.31 -10.52 5.01
CA LEU A 383 5.42 -9.58 4.99
C LEU A 383 5.21 -8.43 5.98
N GLN A 384 4.03 -7.82 6.00
CA GLN A 384 3.73 -6.74 6.93
C GLN A 384 3.74 -7.22 8.38
N ARG A 385 3.19 -8.42 8.65
CA ARG A 385 3.25 -9.03 9.98
C ARG A 385 4.69 -9.23 10.45
N VAL A 386 5.53 -9.85 9.62
CA VAL A 386 6.93 -10.14 9.96
C VAL A 386 7.74 -8.85 10.15
N ARG A 387 7.60 -7.88 9.23
CA ARG A 387 8.27 -6.56 9.35
C ARG A 387 7.87 -5.86 10.65
N GLY A 388 6.57 -5.82 10.96
CA GLY A 388 6.06 -5.19 12.17
C GLY A 388 6.62 -5.79 13.46
N GLU A 389 6.91 -7.10 13.49
CA GLU A 389 7.56 -7.75 14.63
C GLU A 389 9.06 -7.45 14.71
N LEU A 390 9.77 -7.45 13.57
CA LEU A 390 11.20 -7.13 13.50
C LEU A 390 11.48 -5.67 13.90
N GLU A 391 10.61 -4.74 13.51
CA GLU A 391 10.72 -3.31 13.80
C GLU A 391 10.46 -2.93 15.28
N LYS A 392 10.02 -3.87 16.13
CA LYS A 392 9.88 -3.63 17.58
C LYS A 392 11.21 -3.39 18.27
N ASN A 393 12.31 -3.83 17.67
CA ASN A 393 13.64 -3.78 18.28
C ASN A 393 14.24 -2.38 18.09
N GLY A 394 14.35 -1.60 19.18
CA GLY A 394 14.57 -0.15 19.15
C GLY A 394 15.89 0.34 18.56
N ASN A 395 16.87 -0.56 18.35
CA ASN A 395 18.14 -0.25 17.70
C ASN A 395 18.43 -1.11 16.45
N PHE A 396 17.45 -1.84 15.96
CA PHE A 396 17.59 -2.72 14.80
C PHE A 396 16.85 -2.15 13.60
N TYR A 397 17.58 -1.97 12.50
CA TYR A 397 17.07 -1.53 11.22
C TYR A 397 17.43 -2.56 10.16
N PHE A 398 16.69 -2.59 9.06
CA PHE A 398 17.02 -3.47 7.95
C PHE A 398 16.66 -2.81 6.62
N THR A 399 17.46 -3.08 5.59
CA THR A 399 17.26 -2.52 4.24
C THR A 399 17.95 -3.37 3.20
N GLY A 400 17.46 -3.32 1.97
CA GLY A 400 18.04 -3.99 0.80
C GLY A 400 17.22 -5.19 0.34
N THR A 401 17.57 -5.74 -0.84
CA THR A 401 16.70 -6.69 -1.58
C THR A 401 16.17 -7.85 -0.74
N LEU A 402 17.05 -8.51 0.01
CA LEU A 402 16.69 -9.69 0.79
C LEU A 402 16.06 -9.32 2.14
N ALA A 403 16.48 -8.20 2.73
CA ALA A 403 15.95 -7.70 3.99
C ALA A 403 14.52 -7.15 3.85
N ASP A 404 14.25 -6.42 2.76
CA ASP A 404 12.94 -5.83 2.46
C ASP A 404 11.98 -6.81 1.79
N PHE A 405 12.43 -8.02 1.43
CA PHE A 405 11.67 -8.97 0.60
C PHE A 405 11.22 -8.35 -0.74
N SER A 406 12.10 -7.57 -1.36
CA SER A 406 11.79 -6.77 -2.55
C SER A 406 12.93 -6.84 -3.54
N TYR A 407 12.72 -7.48 -4.69
CA TYR A 407 13.71 -7.56 -5.77
C TYR A 407 13.93 -6.19 -6.44
N ALA A 408 14.93 -5.45 -5.96
CA ALA A 408 15.19 -4.07 -6.34
C ALA A 408 16.56 -3.88 -7.02
N ASP A 409 16.62 -2.92 -7.94
CA ASP A 409 17.83 -2.56 -8.69
C ASP A 409 18.67 -1.53 -7.91
N PHE A 410 19.93 -1.28 -8.32
CA PHE A 410 20.89 -0.52 -7.52
C PHE A 410 20.46 0.90 -7.14
N GLN A 411 19.76 1.63 -8.01
CA GLN A 411 19.28 2.99 -7.72
C GLN A 411 18.33 3.02 -6.52
N ILE A 412 17.45 2.01 -6.42
CA ILE A 412 16.51 1.89 -5.31
C ILE A 412 17.27 1.52 -4.04
N LEU A 413 18.21 0.58 -4.13
CA LEU A 413 19.04 0.15 -3.01
C LEU A 413 19.92 1.27 -2.45
N CYS A 414 20.47 2.13 -3.33
CA CYS A 414 21.26 3.30 -2.94
C CYS A 414 20.39 4.34 -2.25
N ALA A 415 19.28 4.74 -2.88
CA ALA A 415 18.38 5.75 -2.33
C ALA A 415 17.88 5.34 -0.94
N LYS A 416 17.37 4.11 -0.80
CA LYS A 416 16.91 3.58 0.49
C LYS A 416 18.00 3.57 1.57
N ALA A 417 19.24 3.24 1.21
CA ALA A 417 20.35 3.21 2.17
C ALA A 417 20.72 4.64 2.63
N ILE A 418 20.76 5.61 1.71
CA ILE A 418 21.01 7.02 2.02
C ILE A 418 19.90 7.55 2.93
N ASP A 419 18.64 7.33 2.55
CA ASP A 419 17.46 7.76 3.31
C ASP A 419 17.45 7.16 4.73
N LEU A 420 17.82 5.87 4.86
CA LEU A 420 17.94 5.21 6.17
C LEU A 420 18.98 5.89 7.06
N VAL A 421 20.15 6.25 6.50
CA VAL A 421 21.21 6.92 7.28
C VAL A 421 20.78 8.34 7.66
N ASP A 422 20.17 9.08 6.74
CA ASP A 422 19.60 10.42 6.98
C ASP A 422 18.57 10.37 8.11
N MET A 423 17.68 9.38 8.06
CA MET A 423 16.67 9.14 9.10
C MET A 423 17.27 8.85 10.47
N ILE A 424 18.37 8.12 10.51
CA ILE A 424 19.02 7.74 11.76
C ILE A 424 19.84 8.90 12.37
N GLN A 425 20.47 9.74 11.53
CA GLN A 425 21.41 10.79 11.94
C GLN A 425 20.76 12.16 12.18
N ASP A 426 19.75 12.54 11.39
CA ASP A 426 19.07 13.84 11.54
C ASP A 426 17.62 13.65 12.00
N PRO A 427 17.35 13.32 13.26
CA PRO A 427 15.98 13.16 13.74
C PRO A 427 15.10 14.43 13.65
N GLY A 428 15.63 15.57 13.19
CA GLY A 428 14.95 16.87 13.10
C GLY A 428 14.40 17.25 11.72
N SER A 429 14.76 16.57 10.62
CA SER A 429 14.17 16.87 9.30
C SER A 429 12.64 16.62 9.29
N ALA A 430 11.89 17.33 8.44
CA ALA A 430 10.43 17.14 8.32
C ALA A 430 10.06 15.70 7.91
N PHE A 431 10.94 15.03 7.15
CA PHE A 431 10.87 13.61 6.82
C PHE A 431 11.23 12.70 8.03
N ASN A 432 11.87 13.25 9.06
CA ASN A 432 12.37 12.53 10.23
C ASN A 432 11.48 12.62 11.48
N ARG A 433 10.46 13.49 11.48
CA ARG A 433 9.31 13.30 12.39
C ARG A 433 8.51 12.03 12.05
N VAL A 434 8.70 11.47 10.86
CA VAL A 434 7.84 10.45 10.25
C VAL A 434 8.02 9.05 10.84
N GLN A 435 9.25 8.64 11.14
CA GLN A 435 9.50 7.28 11.69
C GLN A 435 9.87 7.27 13.18
N ARG A 436 10.17 8.44 13.76
CA ARG A 436 10.41 8.62 15.20
C ARG A 436 9.20 9.12 15.98
N VAL A 437 7.99 8.81 15.52
CA VAL A 437 6.85 8.84 16.44
C VAL A 437 6.97 7.59 17.30
N SER A 438 7.52 7.75 18.50
CA SER A 438 7.55 6.74 19.58
C SER A 438 6.13 6.36 20.09
N ARG A 439 5.11 6.69 19.31
CA ARG A 439 3.68 6.46 19.54
C ARG A 439 3.06 6.01 18.22
N ARG A 440 3.45 4.83 17.72
CA ARG A 440 2.64 4.18 16.67
C ARG A 440 1.27 3.90 17.28
N VAL A 441 0.25 4.55 16.74
CA VAL A 441 -1.13 4.27 17.10
C VAL A 441 -1.46 2.89 16.53
N ARG A 442 -1.81 1.94 17.39
CA ARG A 442 -2.24 0.59 16.93
C ARG A 442 -3.70 0.55 16.51
N LYS A 443 -4.49 1.52 16.96
CA LYS A 443 -5.93 1.62 16.72
C LYS A 443 -6.37 3.09 16.81
N PHE A 444 -7.23 3.54 15.90
CA PHE A 444 -7.87 4.84 16.00
C PHE A 444 -8.82 4.93 17.20
N ASN A 445 -9.12 6.15 17.61
CA ASN A 445 -10.08 6.40 18.67
C ASN A 445 -11.51 6.11 18.19
N ASP A 446 -12.28 5.37 18.98
CA ASP A 446 -13.71 5.12 18.73
C ASP A 446 -14.57 6.39 18.97
N VAL A 447 -13.99 7.40 19.64
CA VAL A 447 -14.56 8.73 19.89
C VAL A 447 -13.49 9.79 19.67
N VAL A 448 -13.75 10.74 18.79
CA VAL A 448 -12.85 11.86 18.45
C VAL A 448 -13.46 13.17 18.95
N GLN A 449 -12.68 13.97 19.67
CA GLN A 449 -13.11 15.31 20.10
C GLN A 449 -12.75 16.35 19.04
N ILE A 450 -13.73 17.12 18.58
CA ILE A 450 -13.57 18.21 17.61
C ILE A 450 -14.14 19.48 18.23
N GLY A 451 -13.24 20.43 18.54
CA GLY A 451 -13.61 21.60 19.34
C GLY A 451 -14.25 21.17 20.66
N LYS A 452 -15.52 21.56 20.86
CA LYS A 452 -16.33 21.21 22.04
C LYS A 452 -17.15 19.92 21.89
N ASN A 453 -17.15 19.30 20.71
CA ASN A 453 -18.07 18.20 20.37
C ASN A 453 -17.35 16.84 20.38
N LEU A 454 -18.06 15.80 20.82
CA LEU A 454 -17.59 14.41 20.75
C LEU A 454 -18.24 13.71 19.57
N VAL A 455 -17.43 13.07 18.74
CA VAL A 455 -17.85 12.39 17.52
C VAL A 455 -17.55 10.91 17.65
N GLY A 456 -18.57 10.07 17.61
CA GLY A 456 -18.40 8.63 17.74
C GLY A 456 -19.74 7.90 17.72
N ARG A 457 -19.73 6.57 17.79
CA ARG A 457 -20.91 5.73 17.55
C ARG A 457 -22.14 6.10 18.41
N GLN A 458 -21.90 6.50 19.65
CA GLN A 458 -22.93 6.83 20.66
C GLN A 458 -23.37 8.30 20.64
N TYR A 459 -22.72 9.14 19.84
CA TYR A 459 -23.02 10.57 19.76
C TYR A 459 -23.82 10.88 18.48
N PRO A 460 -24.67 11.93 18.50
CA PRO A 460 -25.33 12.41 17.30
C PRO A 460 -24.34 12.79 16.19
N PRO A 461 -24.75 12.77 14.91
CA PRO A 461 -23.87 13.13 13.82
C PRO A 461 -23.34 14.56 13.93
N TYR A 462 -22.03 14.74 13.75
CA TYR A 462 -21.40 16.04 13.63
C TYR A 462 -21.63 16.61 12.23
N ILE A 463 -22.30 17.76 12.15
CA ILE A 463 -22.72 18.37 10.87
C ILE A 463 -21.76 19.47 10.46
N ILE A 464 -21.18 19.33 9.26
CA ILE A 464 -20.29 20.29 8.63
C ILE A 464 -21.02 20.95 7.47
N GLY A 465 -21.18 22.26 7.53
CA GLY A 465 -21.55 23.10 6.39
C GLY A 465 -20.31 23.42 5.57
N GLU A 466 -20.20 22.82 4.38
CA GLU A 466 -19.12 23.12 3.44
C GLU A 466 -19.43 24.39 2.65
N ILE A 467 -18.71 25.47 2.96
CA ILE A 467 -18.77 26.72 2.22
C ILE A 467 -18.00 26.59 0.90
N GLY A 468 -16.91 25.81 0.90
CA GLY A 468 -16.14 25.50 -0.31
C GLY A 468 -15.72 26.77 -1.04
N LEU A 469 -16.13 26.91 -2.30
CA LEU A 469 -15.88 28.08 -3.14
C LEU A 469 -17.09 29.05 -3.24
N ASN A 470 -18.20 28.76 -2.56
CA ASN A 470 -19.46 29.55 -2.65
C ASN A 470 -19.35 30.98 -2.09
N HIS A 471 -18.25 31.30 -1.39
CA HIS A 471 -17.94 32.64 -0.92
C HIS A 471 -17.49 33.60 -2.03
N ASN A 472 -17.17 33.10 -3.23
CA ASN A 472 -16.83 33.90 -4.41
C ASN A 472 -15.71 34.94 -4.19
N GLY A 473 -14.76 34.68 -3.28
CA GLY A 473 -13.68 35.60 -2.89
C GLY A 473 -14.11 36.76 -1.99
N SER A 474 -15.35 36.78 -1.49
CA SER A 474 -15.88 37.86 -0.63
C SER A 474 -15.89 37.46 0.84
N VAL A 475 -15.17 38.22 1.68
CA VAL A 475 -15.18 38.06 3.14
C VAL A 475 -16.58 38.28 3.72
N ALA A 476 -17.32 39.25 3.21
CA ALA A 476 -18.69 39.53 3.67
C ALA A 476 -19.62 38.33 3.39
N LEU A 477 -19.51 37.74 2.20
CA LEU A 477 -20.29 36.56 1.83
C LEU A 477 -19.88 35.33 2.64
N ALA A 478 -18.58 35.14 2.89
CA ALA A 478 -18.08 34.08 3.78
C ALA A 478 -18.69 34.19 5.18
N LYS A 479 -18.76 35.40 5.76
CA LYS A 479 -19.39 35.65 7.07
C LYS A 479 -20.90 35.36 7.06
N GLN A 480 -21.60 35.74 5.99
CA GLN A 480 -23.03 35.42 5.83
C GLN A 480 -23.28 33.90 5.75
N LEU A 481 -22.42 33.16 5.04
CA LEU A 481 -22.52 31.70 4.96
C LEU A 481 -22.20 31.02 6.32
N ILE A 482 -21.30 31.60 7.11
CA ILE A 482 -21.10 31.18 8.51
C ILE A 482 -22.37 31.39 9.33
N ASP A 483 -23.05 32.53 9.19
CA ASP A 483 -24.30 32.78 9.89
C ASP A 483 -25.39 31.77 9.50
N VAL A 484 -25.49 31.40 8.23
CA VAL A 484 -26.37 30.31 7.77
C VAL A 484 -26.04 28.99 8.46
N CYS A 485 -24.77 28.61 8.56
CA CYS A 485 -24.37 27.39 9.28
C CYS A 485 -24.83 27.43 10.74
N VAL A 486 -24.66 28.57 11.42
CA VAL A 486 -25.08 28.76 12.82
C VAL A 486 -26.60 28.66 12.96
N GLU A 487 -27.35 29.34 12.09
CA GLU A 487 -28.83 29.38 12.13
C GLU A 487 -29.47 28.03 11.77
N SER A 488 -28.82 27.24 10.91
CA SER A 488 -29.24 25.88 10.56
C SER A 488 -28.86 24.85 11.63
N GLY A 489 -28.01 25.19 12.60
CA GLY A 489 -27.56 24.25 13.65
C GLY A 489 -26.37 23.37 13.24
N CYS A 490 -25.58 23.79 12.26
CA CYS A 490 -24.32 23.11 11.93
C CYS A 490 -23.31 23.25 13.07
N HIS A 491 -22.45 22.24 13.22
CA HIS A 491 -21.39 22.25 14.24
C HIS A 491 -20.13 22.96 13.74
N ALA A 492 -19.90 22.91 12.42
CA ALA A 492 -18.77 23.56 11.78
C ALA A 492 -19.13 24.23 10.45
N ALA A 493 -18.37 25.26 10.10
CA ALA A 493 -18.26 25.83 8.77
C ALA A 493 -16.87 25.51 8.18
N LYS A 494 -16.83 24.89 7.00
CA LYS A 494 -15.58 24.46 6.35
C LYS A 494 -15.30 25.26 5.07
N PHE A 495 -14.04 25.64 4.88
CA PHE A 495 -13.52 26.36 3.70
C PHE A 495 -12.48 25.54 2.94
N GLN A 496 -11.99 26.06 1.81
CA GLN A 496 -10.85 25.54 1.06
C GLN A 496 -9.69 26.55 1.06
N THR A 497 -8.48 26.12 1.40
CA THR A 497 -7.28 26.98 1.46
C THR A 497 -6.20 26.43 0.53
N PHE A 498 -5.74 27.25 -0.42
CA PHE A 498 -4.77 26.87 -1.44
C PHE A 498 -3.94 28.07 -1.91
N SER A 499 -2.72 27.80 -2.37
CA SER A 499 -1.85 28.75 -3.04
C SER A 499 -2.14 28.86 -4.56
N THR A 500 -1.57 29.89 -5.19
CA THR A 500 -1.71 30.16 -6.64
C THR A 500 -1.13 29.06 -7.54
N GLU A 501 -0.35 28.13 -6.99
CA GLU A 501 0.33 27.05 -7.74
C GLU A 501 -0.46 25.74 -7.77
N ARG A 502 -1.67 25.69 -7.17
CA ARG A 502 -2.52 24.49 -7.11
C ARG A 502 -2.77 23.83 -8.48
N ILE A 503 -2.79 24.62 -9.55
CA ILE A 503 -3.00 24.14 -10.92
C ILE A 503 -1.87 24.63 -11.81
N SER A 504 -1.29 23.71 -12.60
CA SER A 504 -0.23 24.03 -13.56
C SER A 504 -0.70 25.03 -14.60
N ALA A 505 -0.14 26.24 -14.54
CA ALA A 505 -0.36 27.29 -15.53
C ALA A 505 0.23 26.95 -16.92
N LYS A 506 1.12 25.95 -17.02
CA LYS A 506 1.84 25.59 -18.26
C LYS A 506 1.20 24.47 -19.09
N VAL A 507 0.36 23.63 -18.47
CA VAL A 507 -0.16 22.40 -19.09
C VAL A 507 -1.65 22.51 -19.47
N LEU A 508 -2.31 23.61 -19.12
CA LEU A 508 -3.69 23.90 -19.52
C LEU A 508 -3.73 24.81 -20.74
N ASP A 509 -3.19 24.30 -21.84
CA ASP A 509 -3.64 24.70 -23.16
C ASP A 509 -3.63 23.48 -24.10
N ALA A 510 -4.77 23.24 -24.76
CA ALA A 510 -4.94 22.40 -25.95
C ALA A 510 -5.41 20.92 -25.90
N ARG A 511 -5.75 20.23 -24.77
CA ARG A 511 -6.28 18.83 -24.88
C ARG A 511 -7.47 18.37 -24.02
N TYR A 512 -7.93 19.13 -23.03
CA TYR A 512 -8.95 18.65 -22.07
C TYR A 512 -10.05 19.68 -21.72
N ASN A 513 -10.36 20.62 -22.62
CA ASN A 513 -11.62 21.33 -22.55
C ASN A 513 -12.70 20.46 -23.22
N GLU A 514 -13.21 19.47 -22.49
CA GLU A 514 -14.59 19.05 -22.71
C GLU A 514 -15.48 20.10 -22.04
N ASP A 515 -16.43 20.63 -22.80
CA ASP A 515 -17.30 21.75 -22.50
C ASP A 515 -17.87 21.73 -21.06
N ILE A 516 -17.22 22.44 -20.14
CA ILE A 516 -17.88 22.93 -18.93
C ILE A 516 -18.66 24.18 -19.36
N LEU A 517 -19.95 23.98 -19.56
CA LEU A 517 -20.94 25.01 -19.93
C LEU A 517 -20.78 26.29 -19.06
N ASP A 518 -20.66 27.44 -19.75
CA ASP A 518 -20.85 28.82 -19.27
C ASP A 518 -19.84 29.46 -18.28
N LEU A 519 -18.55 29.12 -18.35
CA LEU A 519 -17.48 29.95 -17.74
C LEU A 519 -16.49 30.47 -18.80
N GLU A 520 -16.50 31.79 -19.03
CA GLU A 520 -15.49 32.52 -19.85
C GLU A 520 -14.08 32.51 -19.22
N GLU A 521 -13.92 31.90 -18.04
CA GLU A 521 -12.72 31.94 -17.18
C GLU A 521 -12.07 30.54 -17.10
N ASN A 522 -10.74 30.45 -17.25
CA ASN A 522 -10.04 29.17 -17.06
C ASN A 522 -9.85 28.82 -15.57
N LEU A 523 -9.61 27.55 -15.25
CA LEU A 523 -9.51 27.10 -13.84
C LEU A 523 -8.47 27.89 -13.03
N HIS A 524 -7.33 28.26 -13.63
CA HIS A 524 -6.29 29.03 -12.94
C HIS A 524 -6.78 30.44 -12.55
N GLN A 525 -7.48 31.13 -13.45
CA GLN A 525 -8.09 32.44 -13.18
C GLN A 525 -9.17 32.34 -12.09
N LEU A 526 -10.04 31.33 -12.19
CA LEU A 526 -11.08 31.06 -11.20
C LEU A 526 -10.50 30.89 -9.79
N PHE A 527 -9.49 30.02 -9.64
CA PHE A 527 -8.88 29.82 -8.33
C PHE A 527 -8.18 31.06 -7.80
N ASN A 528 -7.44 31.80 -8.64
CA ASN A 528 -6.78 33.04 -8.21
C ASN A 528 -7.77 34.08 -7.67
N ARG A 529 -8.96 34.21 -8.26
CA ARG A 529 -10.01 35.12 -7.78
C ARG A 529 -10.59 34.70 -6.42
N LEU A 530 -10.52 33.41 -6.10
CA LEU A 530 -11.13 32.81 -4.91
C LEU A 530 -10.15 32.67 -3.74
N ILE A 531 -8.87 32.98 -3.91
CA ILE A 531 -7.89 32.93 -2.82
C ILE A 531 -8.15 34.06 -1.84
N PHE A 532 -8.30 33.71 -0.56
CA PHE A 532 -8.24 34.66 0.53
C PHE A 532 -6.79 34.89 0.98
N SER A 533 -6.45 36.14 1.25
CA SER A 533 -5.20 36.49 1.93
C SER A 533 -5.20 36.00 3.38
N TRP A 534 -4.01 35.98 3.98
CA TRP A 534 -3.84 35.62 5.40
C TRP A 534 -4.72 36.45 6.35
N GLU A 535 -4.78 37.77 6.16
CA GLU A 535 -5.57 38.65 7.04
C GLU A 535 -7.07 38.44 6.86
N GLU A 536 -7.53 38.13 5.63
CA GLU A 536 -8.93 37.80 5.36
C GLU A 536 -9.34 36.46 5.99
N LEU A 537 -8.52 35.41 5.84
CA LEU A 537 -8.76 34.12 6.51
C LEU A 537 -8.80 34.27 8.02
N LYS A 538 -7.87 35.04 8.59
CA LYS A 538 -7.81 35.34 10.01
C LYS A 538 -9.07 36.07 10.49
N ASP A 539 -9.57 37.05 9.74
CA ASP A 539 -10.82 37.75 10.04
C ASP A 539 -12.04 36.82 9.97
N ILE A 540 -12.14 35.99 8.92
CA ILE A 540 -13.23 35.01 8.75
C ILE A 540 -13.25 34.01 9.92
N PHE A 541 -12.10 33.47 10.30
CA PHE A 541 -12.01 32.44 11.35
C PHE A 541 -12.25 33.05 12.75
N ALA A 542 -11.78 34.27 12.99
CA ALA A 542 -12.11 35.02 14.20
C ALA A 542 -13.62 35.31 14.29
N TYR A 543 -14.27 35.64 13.17
CA TYR A 543 -15.70 35.82 13.12
C TYR A 543 -16.45 34.55 13.50
N GLY A 544 -16.15 33.40 12.89
CA GLY A 544 -16.82 32.15 13.25
C GLY A 544 -16.64 31.76 14.72
N ARG A 545 -15.43 31.96 15.29
CA ARG A 545 -15.21 31.79 16.73
C ARG A 545 -16.12 32.68 17.58
N SER A 546 -16.29 33.95 17.20
CA SER A 546 -17.21 34.88 17.89
C SER A 546 -18.67 34.44 17.82
N ARG A 547 -19.04 33.65 16.80
CA ARG A 547 -20.37 33.05 16.61
C ARG A 547 -20.49 31.65 17.25
N ASN A 548 -19.46 31.17 17.95
CA ASN A 548 -19.43 29.89 18.68
C ASN A 548 -19.63 28.64 17.78
N ILE A 549 -19.15 28.72 16.54
CA ILE A 549 -19.08 27.60 15.59
C ILE A 549 -17.62 27.22 15.30
N ASP A 550 -17.36 25.93 15.10
CA ASP A 550 -16.04 25.46 14.69
C ASP A 550 -15.77 25.94 13.25
N VAL A 551 -14.60 26.53 12.99
CA VAL A 551 -14.19 26.92 11.62
C VAL A 551 -12.87 26.28 11.29
N PHE A 552 -12.83 25.58 10.16
CA PHE A 552 -11.62 24.94 9.65
C PHE A 552 -11.62 24.90 8.12
N SER A 553 -10.56 24.35 7.55
CA SER A 553 -10.42 24.28 6.10
C SER A 553 -9.69 23.04 5.61
N THR A 554 -9.88 22.73 4.34
CA THR A 554 -9.10 21.76 3.55
C THR A 554 -7.84 22.45 2.99
N PRO A 555 -6.63 22.09 3.44
CA PRO A 555 -5.39 22.52 2.80
C PRO A 555 -5.11 21.70 1.53
N PHE A 556 -4.61 22.35 0.48
CA PHE A 556 -4.21 21.68 -0.78
C PHE A 556 -2.69 21.65 -1.01
N ASP A 557 -1.91 22.29 -0.14
CA ASP A 557 -0.46 22.32 -0.18
C ASP A 557 0.11 22.51 1.24
N ILE A 558 1.43 22.32 1.38
CA ILE A 558 2.13 22.38 2.67
C ILE A 558 2.04 23.79 3.29
N ASP A 559 2.09 24.84 2.46
CA ASP A 559 1.97 26.22 2.93
C ASP A 559 0.58 26.48 3.54
N SER A 560 -0.47 25.92 2.94
CA SER A 560 -1.83 25.96 3.48
C SER A 560 -1.95 25.19 4.80
N VAL A 561 -1.22 24.07 4.97
CA VAL A 561 -1.16 23.35 6.25
C VAL A 561 -0.57 24.24 7.35
N GLU A 562 0.57 24.88 7.08
CA GLU A 562 1.23 25.77 8.03
C GLU A 562 0.40 27.03 8.34
N MET A 563 -0.31 27.55 7.34
CA MET A 563 -1.24 28.66 7.52
C MET A 563 -2.36 28.29 8.48
N LEU A 564 -3.03 27.16 8.26
CA LEU A 564 -4.13 26.69 9.11
C LEU A 564 -3.66 26.29 10.52
N ASP A 565 -2.43 25.79 10.67
CA ASP A 565 -1.84 25.51 11.98
C ASP A 565 -1.67 26.79 12.81
N ARG A 566 -1.18 27.87 12.20
CA ARG A 566 -1.09 29.20 12.84
C ARG A 566 -2.45 29.77 13.23
N LEU A 567 -3.50 29.42 12.49
CA LEU A 567 -4.88 29.79 12.82
C LEU A 567 -5.47 28.95 13.95
N ASP A 568 -4.79 27.92 14.43
CA ASP A 568 -5.27 27.01 15.48
C ASP A 568 -6.65 26.40 15.16
N VAL A 569 -6.77 25.81 13.98
CA VAL A 569 -8.00 25.13 13.56
C VAL A 569 -8.33 23.93 14.44
N PRO A 570 -9.61 23.61 14.70
CA PRO A 570 -10.02 22.47 15.54
C PRO A 570 -9.82 21.11 14.85
N ALA A 571 -9.78 21.09 13.52
CA ALA A 571 -9.56 19.91 12.71
C ALA A 571 -9.00 20.27 11.32
N TYR A 572 -8.50 19.28 10.61
CA TYR A 572 -8.13 19.39 9.20
C TYR A 572 -9.01 18.48 8.33
N LYS A 573 -9.05 18.74 7.03
CA LYS A 573 -9.64 17.79 6.09
C LYS A 573 -8.76 17.56 4.87
N ILE A 574 -8.46 16.28 4.60
CA ILE A 574 -7.92 15.81 3.33
C ILE A 574 -9.08 15.60 2.35
N ALA A 575 -8.96 16.21 1.17
CA ALA A 575 -9.93 16.10 0.09
C ALA A 575 -9.75 14.79 -0.70
N SER A 576 -10.77 14.40 -1.46
CA SER A 576 -10.77 13.13 -2.20
C SER A 576 -9.61 13.01 -3.19
N MET A 577 -9.23 14.10 -3.89
CA MET A 577 -8.09 14.06 -4.82
C MET A 577 -6.74 13.88 -4.12
N ASP A 578 -6.66 14.25 -2.85
CA ASP A 578 -5.43 14.20 -2.05
C ASP A 578 -5.34 12.93 -1.20
N VAL A 579 -6.27 11.98 -1.35
CA VAL A 579 -6.22 10.69 -0.64
C VAL A 579 -4.97 9.87 -1.00
N VAL A 580 -4.42 10.07 -2.20
CA VAL A 580 -3.16 9.47 -2.65
C VAL A 580 -1.94 10.38 -2.40
N ASN A 581 -2.16 11.60 -1.93
CA ASN A 581 -1.11 12.59 -1.65
C ASN A 581 -0.50 12.32 -0.26
N LEU A 582 0.21 11.20 -0.14
CA LEU A 582 0.80 10.74 1.12
C LEU A 582 1.67 11.82 1.80
N PRO A 583 2.48 12.64 1.10
CA PRO A 583 3.21 13.74 1.71
C PRO A 583 2.31 14.76 2.44
N LEU A 584 1.20 15.17 1.81
CA LEU A 584 0.25 16.11 2.40
C LEU A 584 -0.49 15.48 3.59
N ILE A 585 -0.97 14.25 3.44
CA ILE A 585 -1.64 13.49 4.51
C ILE A 585 -0.73 13.42 5.74
N ARG A 586 0.55 13.10 5.52
CA ARG A 586 1.55 12.98 6.56
C ARG A 586 1.80 14.32 7.26
N ALA A 587 1.93 15.41 6.52
CA ALA A 587 2.12 16.76 7.07
C ALA A 587 0.94 17.19 7.96
N VAL A 588 -0.29 16.92 7.52
CA VAL A 588 -1.52 17.17 8.31
C VAL A 588 -1.57 16.28 9.55
N ALA A 589 -1.32 14.97 9.40
CA ALA A 589 -1.38 14.02 10.51
C ALA A 589 -0.40 14.38 11.64
N MET A 590 0.78 14.91 11.30
CA MET A 590 1.79 15.37 12.26
C MET A 590 1.38 16.56 13.12
N LYS A 591 0.32 17.30 12.75
CA LYS A 591 -0.23 18.35 13.59
C LYS A 591 -0.97 17.79 14.81
N MET A 592 -1.19 16.48 14.87
CA MET A 592 -1.81 15.74 15.99
C MET A 592 -3.23 16.20 16.35
N LYS A 593 -3.87 16.94 15.44
CA LYS A 593 -5.27 17.37 15.55
C LYS A 593 -6.20 16.38 14.87
N PRO A 594 -7.49 16.38 15.22
CA PRO A 594 -8.50 15.63 14.47
C PRO A 594 -8.42 15.91 12.97
N MET A 595 -8.58 14.87 12.17
CA MET A 595 -8.60 15.02 10.73
C MET A 595 -9.69 14.18 10.09
N PHE A 596 -10.35 14.77 9.09
CA PHE A 596 -11.27 14.09 8.21
C PHE A 596 -10.56 13.73 6.90
N MET A 597 -10.95 12.64 6.26
CA MET A 597 -10.41 12.27 4.95
C MET A 597 -11.54 11.75 4.07
N SER A 598 -11.76 12.39 2.91
CA SER A 598 -12.77 11.92 1.95
C SER A 598 -12.17 10.83 1.08
N THR A 599 -12.97 9.81 0.76
CA THR A 599 -12.51 8.63 0.03
C THR A 599 -13.04 8.56 -1.41
N GLY A 600 -13.42 9.70 -2.00
CA GLY A 600 -13.79 9.74 -3.43
C GLY A 600 -12.57 9.48 -4.32
N MET A 601 -12.79 9.04 -5.56
CA MET A 601 -11.70 8.78 -6.54
C MET A 601 -10.64 7.78 -6.05
N SER A 602 -10.99 6.88 -5.13
CA SER A 602 -10.04 5.97 -4.50
C SER A 602 -10.51 4.52 -4.49
N THR A 603 -9.56 3.59 -4.57
CA THR A 603 -9.75 2.18 -4.28
C THR A 603 -9.57 1.91 -2.79
N LEU A 604 -9.92 0.71 -2.31
CA LEU A 604 -9.68 0.35 -0.91
C LEU A 604 -8.16 0.34 -0.56
N GLY A 605 -7.31 0.01 -1.54
CA GLY A 605 -5.85 0.04 -1.37
C GLY A 605 -5.32 1.46 -1.17
N ASP A 606 -5.79 2.42 -1.97
CA ASP A 606 -5.41 3.83 -1.81
C ASP A 606 -5.81 4.36 -0.43
N ILE A 607 -7.03 4.00 0.04
CA ILE A 607 -7.50 4.37 1.38
C ILE A 607 -6.63 3.72 2.46
N GLU A 608 -6.24 2.46 2.27
CA GLU A 608 -5.36 1.75 3.21
C GLU A 608 -3.97 2.42 3.31
N GLU A 609 -3.36 2.82 2.19
CA GLU A 609 -2.10 3.56 2.19
C GLU A 609 -2.21 4.92 2.90
N ALA A 610 -3.31 5.64 2.66
CA ALA A 610 -3.61 6.90 3.31
C ALA A 610 -3.79 6.75 4.83
N VAL A 611 -4.57 5.75 5.24
CA VAL A 611 -4.81 5.40 6.65
C VAL A 611 -3.51 4.99 7.34
N ASN A 612 -2.70 4.14 6.70
CA ASN A 612 -1.41 3.72 7.22
C ASN A 612 -0.45 4.91 7.40
N THR A 613 -0.46 5.85 6.46
CA THR A 613 0.32 7.09 6.58
C THR A 613 -0.04 7.91 7.84
N VAL A 614 -1.33 7.95 8.20
CA VAL A 614 -1.79 8.61 9.43
C VAL A 614 -1.37 7.84 10.70
N LEU A 615 -1.48 6.50 10.67
CA LEU A 615 -1.04 5.64 11.78
C LEU A 615 0.48 5.75 12.04
N GLU A 616 1.27 5.79 10.97
CA GLU A 616 2.73 6.00 11.01
C GLU A 616 3.08 7.36 11.63
N ALA A 617 2.33 8.41 11.31
CA ALA A 617 2.46 9.73 11.92
C ALA A 617 1.97 9.77 13.39
N GLY A 618 1.37 8.68 13.89
CA GLY A 618 0.95 8.51 15.28
C GLY A 618 -0.29 9.31 15.68
N ASN A 619 -1.11 9.75 14.73
CA ASN A 619 -2.34 10.49 15.02
C ASN A 619 -3.54 9.53 15.14
N PRO A 620 -4.16 9.38 16.32
CA PRO A 620 -5.28 8.45 16.52
C PRO A 620 -6.65 9.03 16.13
N ASN A 621 -6.71 10.28 15.67
CA ASN A 621 -7.95 11.05 15.48
C ASN A 621 -8.33 11.19 14.00
N LEU A 622 -8.42 10.06 13.29
CA LEU A 622 -8.85 10.02 11.89
C LEU A 622 -10.35 9.67 11.79
N ILE A 623 -11.07 10.40 10.93
CA ILE A 623 -12.43 10.09 10.53
C ILE A 623 -12.48 9.96 9.01
N LEU A 624 -12.92 8.81 8.50
CA LEU A 624 -13.10 8.61 7.06
C LEU A 624 -14.50 9.02 6.63
N LEU A 625 -14.61 9.83 5.59
CA LEU A 625 -15.87 10.22 4.98
C LEU A 625 -16.04 9.47 3.66
N HIS A 626 -17.05 8.59 3.61
CA HIS A 626 -17.48 8.02 2.34
C HIS A 626 -17.94 9.14 1.41
N CYS A 627 -17.46 9.12 0.17
CA CYS A 627 -17.67 10.19 -0.80
C CYS A 627 -17.69 9.60 -2.21
N VAL A 628 -18.60 10.09 -3.04
CA VAL A 628 -18.55 9.90 -4.49
C VAL A 628 -18.30 11.27 -5.10
N SER A 629 -17.15 11.43 -5.75
CA SER A 629 -16.71 12.70 -6.37
C SER A 629 -17.35 12.92 -7.74
N SER A 630 -18.68 12.81 -7.77
CA SER A 630 -19.54 13.23 -8.88
C SER A 630 -20.34 14.44 -8.41
N TYR A 631 -20.37 15.50 -9.23
CA TYR A 631 -20.89 16.82 -8.87
C TYR A 631 -21.94 17.25 -9.91
N PRO A 632 -23.22 16.85 -9.77
CA PRO A 632 -23.85 16.20 -8.61
C PRO A 632 -23.79 14.66 -8.63
N CYS A 633 -23.77 14.05 -7.44
CA CYS A 633 -23.86 12.59 -7.28
C CYS A 633 -25.32 12.13 -7.42
N SER A 634 -25.57 11.02 -8.10
CA SER A 634 -26.89 10.38 -8.13
C SER A 634 -27.12 9.44 -6.93
N ALA A 635 -28.38 9.13 -6.61
CA ALA A 635 -28.71 8.16 -5.56
C ALA A 635 -28.24 6.73 -5.91
N ALA A 636 -28.16 6.38 -7.20
CA ALA A 636 -27.70 5.07 -7.66
C ALA A 636 -26.20 4.87 -7.45
N GLU A 637 -25.41 5.94 -7.57
CA GLU A 637 -23.95 5.90 -7.42
C GLU A 637 -23.51 6.03 -5.96
N ALA A 638 -24.36 6.60 -5.10
CA ALA A 638 -24.01 6.97 -3.72
C ALA A 638 -23.38 5.85 -2.89
N ASN A 639 -23.75 4.58 -3.13
CA ASN A 639 -23.16 3.39 -2.50
C ASN A 639 -22.96 3.50 -0.97
N LEU A 640 -24.00 3.92 -0.25
CA LEU A 640 -23.92 4.21 1.20
C LEU A 640 -23.48 3.02 2.07
N ARG A 641 -23.51 1.78 1.55
CA ARG A 641 -22.98 0.59 2.21
C ARG A 641 -21.47 0.65 2.48
N MET A 642 -20.75 1.58 1.83
CA MET A 642 -19.35 1.81 2.15
C MET A 642 -19.13 2.47 3.51
N ILE A 643 -20.10 3.23 4.04
CA ILE A 643 -20.00 3.88 5.36
C ILE A 643 -19.68 2.87 6.48
N PRO A 644 -20.46 1.79 6.68
CA PRO A 644 -20.14 0.78 7.68
C PRO A 644 -18.88 -0.02 7.29
N ARG A 645 -18.65 -0.28 5.99
CA ARG A 645 -17.45 -0.98 5.53
C ARG A 645 -16.17 -0.25 5.91
N LEU A 646 -16.11 1.07 5.75
CA LEU A 646 -14.95 1.88 6.14
C LEU A 646 -14.70 1.81 7.64
N ALA A 647 -15.75 1.94 8.46
CA ALA A 647 -15.65 1.85 9.91
C ALA A 647 -15.17 0.46 10.37
N GLU A 648 -15.69 -0.62 9.79
CA GLU A 648 -15.31 -1.99 10.13
C GLU A 648 -13.89 -2.34 9.68
N THR A 649 -13.52 -1.95 8.45
CA THR A 649 -12.23 -2.30 7.84
C THR A 649 -11.08 -1.59 8.56
N PHE A 650 -11.24 -0.30 8.85
CA PHE A 650 -10.17 0.52 9.42
C PHE A 650 -10.33 0.80 10.92
N GLN A 651 -11.37 0.23 11.56
CA GLN A 651 -11.67 0.35 13.00
C GLN A 651 -11.65 1.81 13.51
N LEU A 652 -12.40 2.67 12.84
CA LEU A 652 -12.46 4.11 13.09
C LEU A 652 -13.88 4.64 12.94
N VAL A 653 -14.07 5.91 13.30
CA VAL A 653 -15.34 6.61 13.07
C VAL A 653 -15.48 6.93 11.58
N SER A 654 -16.62 6.57 10.98
CA SER A 654 -16.93 6.94 9.60
C SER A 654 -18.01 8.01 9.51
N GLY A 655 -18.04 8.70 8.37
CA GLY A 655 -19.03 9.71 8.02
C GLY A 655 -19.36 9.69 6.53
N PHE A 656 -20.07 10.70 6.08
CA PHE A 656 -20.54 10.84 4.72
C PHE A 656 -20.33 12.28 4.23
N SER A 657 -19.65 12.41 3.09
CA SER A 657 -19.42 13.67 2.39
C SER A 657 -20.31 13.68 1.15
N ASP A 658 -21.37 14.48 1.18
CA ASP A 658 -22.52 14.33 0.29
C ASP A 658 -22.56 15.38 -0.82
N HIS A 659 -22.55 14.93 -2.08
CA HIS A 659 -22.68 15.75 -3.29
C HIS A 659 -24.03 15.56 -4.02
N PHE A 660 -25.01 14.90 -3.39
CA PHE A 660 -26.36 14.79 -3.92
C PHE A 660 -27.12 16.12 -3.77
N PRO A 661 -27.93 16.59 -4.73
CA PRO A 661 -28.53 17.93 -4.70
C PRO A 661 -29.71 18.11 -3.71
N GLY A 662 -29.89 17.21 -2.74
CA GLY A 662 -30.94 17.25 -1.70
C GLY A 662 -30.51 16.54 -0.41
N THR A 663 -31.45 16.30 0.51
CA THR A 663 -31.17 15.74 1.85
C THR A 663 -31.41 14.23 1.95
N PHE A 664 -32.06 13.63 0.95
CA PHE A 664 -32.55 12.25 0.97
C PHE A 664 -31.51 11.19 1.39
N LEU A 665 -30.24 11.36 1.04
CA LEU A 665 -29.18 10.40 1.36
C LEU A 665 -28.68 10.50 2.81
N VAL A 666 -28.99 11.59 3.53
CA VAL A 666 -28.48 11.83 4.88
C VAL A 666 -29.11 10.89 5.91
N PRO A 667 -30.45 10.75 6.01
CA PRO A 667 -31.06 9.76 6.92
C PRO A 667 -30.53 8.32 6.74
N PRO A 668 -30.50 7.72 5.54
CA PRO A 668 -29.95 6.37 5.39
C PRO A 668 -28.45 6.30 5.69
N ALA A 669 -27.65 7.35 5.42
CA ALA A 669 -26.25 7.39 5.82
C ALA A 669 -26.07 7.35 7.34
N VAL A 670 -26.86 8.15 8.08
CA VAL A 670 -26.86 8.16 9.56
C VAL A 670 -27.28 6.79 10.11
N ALA A 671 -28.30 6.17 9.52
CA ALA A 671 -28.77 4.84 9.89
C ALA A 671 -27.71 3.75 9.65
N LEU A 672 -26.89 3.90 8.60
CA LEU A 672 -25.78 3.01 8.27
C LEU A 672 -24.50 3.29 9.10
N GLY A 673 -24.54 4.26 10.00
CA GLY A 673 -23.47 4.50 10.97
C GLY A 673 -22.64 5.76 10.73
N ALA A 674 -23.00 6.62 9.77
CA ALA A 674 -22.30 7.90 9.59
C ALA A 674 -22.46 8.77 10.85
N ARG A 675 -21.34 9.19 11.43
CA ARG A 675 -21.30 10.10 12.59
C ARG A 675 -20.75 11.48 12.25
N VAL A 676 -20.46 11.71 10.99
CA VAL A 676 -20.14 13.01 10.42
C VAL A 676 -20.91 13.14 9.11
N ILE A 677 -21.55 14.27 8.89
CA ILE A 677 -22.20 14.62 7.63
C ILE A 677 -21.61 15.94 7.14
N GLU A 678 -21.03 15.92 5.95
CA GLU A 678 -20.54 17.12 5.27
C GLU A 678 -21.44 17.41 4.06
N LYS A 679 -21.92 18.66 3.96
CA LYS A 679 -22.81 19.10 2.89
C LYS A 679 -22.48 20.51 2.44
N HIS A 680 -22.40 20.72 1.13
CA HIS A 680 -22.17 22.06 0.59
C HIS A 680 -23.40 22.96 0.83
N LEU A 681 -23.17 24.24 1.12
CA LEU A 681 -24.23 25.24 1.29
C LEU A 681 -24.03 26.49 0.42
N THR A 682 -25.14 27.10 0.03
CA THR A 682 -25.20 28.36 -0.69
C THR A 682 -26.31 29.24 -0.13
N LEU A 683 -26.25 30.55 -0.39
CA LEU A 683 -27.40 31.44 -0.16
C LEU A 683 -28.48 31.24 -1.23
N ASP A 684 -28.05 31.03 -2.47
CA ASP A 684 -28.90 30.89 -3.66
C ASP A 684 -28.14 30.05 -4.70
N ARG A 685 -28.81 29.04 -5.29
CA ARG A 685 -28.20 28.17 -6.32
C ARG A 685 -27.99 28.85 -7.66
N SER A 686 -28.65 29.99 -7.90
CA SER A 686 -28.51 30.78 -9.14
C SER A 686 -27.26 31.66 -9.19
N MET A 687 -26.52 31.76 -8.07
CA MET A 687 -25.25 32.49 -8.02
C MET A 687 -24.18 31.85 -8.92
N LYS A 688 -23.32 32.68 -9.50
CA LYS A 688 -22.19 32.21 -10.33
C LYS A 688 -21.14 31.51 -9.47
N GLY A 689 -20.70 30.34 -9.91
CA GLY A 689 -19.63 29.56 -9.26
C GLY A 689 -19.89 28.05 -9.38
N PRO A 690 -18.83 27.22 -9.31
CA PRO A 690 -18.92 25.79 -9.60
C PRO A 690 -19.73 25.00 -8.58
N ASP A 691 -19.73 25.43 -7.31
CA ASP A 691 -20.29 24.66 -6.20
C ASP A 691 -21.79 24.94 -5.96
N HIS A 692 -22.32 26.06 -6.46
CA HIS A 692 -23.68 26.52 -6.13
C HIS A 692 -24.77 25.53 -6.57
N ILE A 693 -24.61 24.88 -7.73
CA ILE A 693 -25.66 24.05 -8.35
C ILE A 693 -26.10 22.84 -7.52
N PHE A 694 -25.18 22.25 -6.73
CA PHE A 694 -25.45 21.07 -5.90
C PHE A 694 -25.49 21.38 -4.39
N SER A 695 -25.20 22.62 -4.00
CA SER A 695 -25.22 23.09 -2.60
C SER A 695 -26.64 23.22 -2.04
N LEU A 696 -26.84 23.10 -0.72
CA LEU A 696 -28.13 23.33 -0.07
C LEU A 696 -28.33 24.81 0.26
N GLU A 697 -29.55 25.30 0.06
CA GLU A 697 -29.99 26.61 0.56
C GLU A 697 -30.35 26.54 2.06
N PRO A 698 -30.43 27.68 2.77
CA PRO A 698 -30.55 27.71 4.24
C PRO A 698 -31.70 26.86 4.82
N THR A 699 -32.88 26.90 4.19
CA THR A 699 -34.06 26.12 4.62
C THR A 699 -33.82 24.62 4.50
N ALA A 700 -33.20 24.17 3.39
CA ALA A 700 -32.90 22.76 3.17
C ALA A 700 -31.76 22.27 4.06
N LEU A 701 -30.76 23.12 4.34
CA LEU A 701 -29.68 22.81 5.28
C LEU A 701 -30.22 22.60 6.69
N LYS A 702 -31.12 23.48 7.15
CA LYS A 702 -31.78 23.33 8.46
C LYS A 702 -32.60 22.03 8.53
N ALA A 703 -33.39 21.73 7.50
CA ALA A 703 -34.13 20.48 7.43
C ALA A 703 -33.20 19.26 7.49
N MET A 704 -32.06 19.30 6.80
CA MET A 704 -31.06 18.22 6.85
C MET A 704 -30.49 17.98 8.26
N VAL A 705 -30.21 19.05 9.01
CA VAL A 705 -29.72 18.96 10.40
C VAL A 705 -30.77 18.29 11.28
N GLU A 706 -32.03 18.75 11.21
CA GLU A 706 -33.15 18.20 11.97
C GLU A 706 -33.40 16.72 11.59
N GLU A 707 -33.36 16.38 10.30
CA GLU A 707 -33.51 15.01 9.80
C GLU A 707 -32.39 14.08 10.29
N ALA A 708 -31.13 14.54 10.33
CA ALA A 708 -30.00 13.76 10.81
C ALA A 708 -30.13 13.44 12.31
N GLU A 709 -30.51 14.43 13.12
CA GLU A 709 -30.72 14.27 14.56
C GLU A 709 -31.93 13.37 14.89
N ALA A 710 -33.06 13.61 14.20
CA ALA A 710 -34.26 12.79 14.34
C ALA A 710 -33.99 11.34 13.94
N THR A 711 -33.24 11.11 12.87
CA THR A 711 -32.86 9.76 12.43
C THR A 711 -32.00 9.06 13.48
N PHE A 712 -30.98 9.72 14.01
CA PHE A 712 -30.13 9.15 15.06
C PHE A 712 -30.95 8.75 16.30
N THR A 713 -31.86 9.63 16.73
CA THR A 713 -32.78 9.36 17.85
C THR A 713 -33.68 8.16 17.57
N ALA A 714 -34.21 8.06 16.35
CA ALA A 714 -35.12 6.99 15.94
C ALA A 714 -34.47 5.59 15.90
N LEU A 715 -33.14 5.49 15.75
CA LEU A 715 -32.43 4.19 15.77
C LEU A 715 -32.59 3.46 17.10
N GLY A 716 -32.69 4.20 18.21
CA GLY A 716 -32.90 3.65 19.55
C GLY A 716 -31.84 2.64 19.99
N THR A 717 -32.22 1.71 20.87
CA THR A 717 -31.29 0.73 21.49
C THR A 717 -31.33 -0.66 20.85
N GLY A 718 -32.25 -0.90 19.92
CA GLY A 718 -32.51 -2.23 19.35
C GLY A 718 -33.20 -3.24 20.30
N ILE A 719 -33.51 -2.85 21.54
CA ILE A 719 -34.16 -3.72 22.53
C ILE A 719 -35.68 -3.71 22.32
N LYS A 720 -36.29 -4.86 22.04
CA LYS A 720 -37.76 -4.99 21.96
C LYS A 720 -38.38 -5.05 23.35
N ALA A 721 -38.84 -3.90 23.82
CA ALA A 721 -39.68 -3.77 25.00
C ALA A 721 -41.11 -3.30 24.63
N ILE A 722 -42.04 -3.43 25.58
CA ILE A 722 -43.33 -2.73 25.53
C ILE A 722 -43.04 -1.31 26.04
N SER A 723 -43.33 -0.31 25.21
CA SER A 723 -43.15 1.09 25.64
C SER A 723 -44.18 1.47 26.70
N ALA A 724 -43.85 2.46 27.55
CA ALA A 724 -44.74 2.93 28.61
C ALA A 724 -46.15 3.31 28.08
N SER A 725 -46.21 3.90 26.88
CA SER A 725 -47.44 4.28 26.19
C SER A 725 -48.27 3.09 25.70
N GLU A 726 -47.65 1.93 25.44
CA GLU A 726 -48.32 0.73 24.96
C GLU A 726 -49.02 -0.09 26.07
N TYR A 727 -48.67 0.10 27.36
CA TYR A 727 -49.23 -0.74 28.44
C TYR A 727 -50.76 -0.69 28.55
N ARG A 728 -51.38 0.49 28.32
CA ARG A 728 -52.85 0.59 28.29
C ARG A 728 -53.44 -0.18 27.11
N THR A 729 -52.79 -0.12 25.96
CA THR A 729 -53.18 -0.87 24.76
C THR A 729 -53.03 -2.37 24.98
N VAL A 730 -51.95 -2.80 25.65
CA VAL A 730 -51.72 -4.18 26.06
C VAL A 730 -52.84 -4.67 26.98
N GLN A 731 -53.17 -3.92 28.03
CA GLN A 731 -54.29 -4.29 28.92
C GLN A 731 -55.61 -4.40 28.17
N ARG A 732 -55.89 -3.49 27.24
CA ARG A 732 -57.17 -3.47 26.50
C ARG A 732 -57.26 -4.56 25.42
N LEU A 733 -56.19 -4.79 24.67
CA LEU A 733 -56.24 -5.56 23.42
C LEU A 733 -55.51 -6.90 23.49
N ARG A 734 -54.59 -7.11 24.43
CA ARG A 734 -53.84 -8.38 24.50
C ARG A 734 -54.79 -9.53 24.82
N ARG A 735 -54.60 -10.64 24.13
CA ARG A 735 -55.41 -11.84 24.31
C ARG A 735 -54.95 -12.59 25.55
N THR A 736 -55.91 -13.04 26.36
CA THR A 736 -55.72 -13.95 27.50
C THR A 736 -56.76 -15.07 27.44
N VAL A 737 -56.59 -16.09 28.28
CA VAL A 737 -57.50 -17.22 28.36
C VAL A 737 -58.75 -16.81 29.15
N PHE A 738 -59.91 -17.11 28.59
CA PHE A 738 -61.22 -16.91 29.19
C PHE A 738 -61.97 -18.25 29.21
N ALA A 739 -62.90 -18.41 30.13
CA ALA A 739 -63.81 -19.55 30.14
C ALA A 739 -64.85 -19.39 29.01
N ARG A 740 -65.04 -20.44 28.20
CA ARG A 740 -66.07 -20.49 27.15
C ARG A 740 -67.46 -20.78 27.72
N VAL A 741 -67.50 -21.54 28.81
CA VAL A 741 -68.68 -21.97 29.55
C VAL A 741 -68.44 -21.73 31.05
N ASP A 742 -69.47 -21.83 31.88
CA ASP A 742 -69.28 -21.83 33.33
C ASP A 742 -68.49 -23.08 33.76
N ILE A 743 -67.45 -22.88 34.57
CA ILE A 743 -66.59 -23.95 35.10
C ILE A 743 -66.72 -23.97 36.63
N PRO A 744 -67.50 -24.90 37.21
CA PRO A 744 -67.65 -24.99 38.67
C PRO A 744 -66.35 -25.37 39.38
N LYS A 745 -66.21 -24.95 40.63
CA LYS A 745 -65.13 -25.38 41.53
C LYS A 745 -65.05 -26.91 41.59
N GLY A 746 -63.83 -27.44 41.53
CA GLY A 746 -63.55 -28.87 41.53
C GLY A 746 -63.61 -29.52 40.15
N THR A 747 -63.97 -28.78 39.10
CA THR A 747 -64.04 -29.31 37.73
C THR A 747 -62.65 -29.39 37.11
N THR A 748 -62.30 -30.54 36.52
CA THR A 748 -61.09 -30.65 35.67
C THR A 748 -61.29 -29.88 34.37
N ILE A 749 -60.47 -28.85 34.14
CA ILE A 749 -60.57 -27.95 32.99
C ILE A 749 -60.13 -28.65 31.72
N THR A 750 -61.01 -28.71 30.72
CA THR A 750 -60.70 -29.27 29.40
C THR A 750 -60.48 -28.17 28.36
N ARG A 751 -59.92 -28.53 27.18
CA ARG A 751 -59.56 -27.54 26.15
C ARG A 751 -60.77 -26.82 25.55
N ASP A 752 -61.89 -27.53 25.40
CA ASP A 752 -63.15 -27.04 24.86
C ASP A 752 -63.85 -26.04 25.80
N MET A 753 -63.58 -26.13 27.12
CA MET A 753 -64.06 -25.16 28.11
C MET A 753 -63.34 -23.81 28.03
N LEU A 754 -62.27 -23.69 27.24
CA LEU A 754 -61.45 -22.48 27.15
C LEU A 754 -61.66 -21.74 25.82
N THR A 755 -61.47 -20.43 25.87
CA THR A 755 -61.44 -19.55 24.71
C THR A 755 -60.37 -18.47 24.91
N VAL A 756 -60.03 -17.76 23.84
CA VAL A 756 -58.98 -16.74 23.84
C VAL A 756 -59.59 -15.42 23.43
N LYS A 757 -59.65 -14.46 24.36
CA LYS A 757 -60.32 -13.16 24.18
C LYS A 757 -59.51 -12.04 24.84
N SER A 758 -59.94 -10.80 24.63
CA SER A 758 -59.42 -9.61 25.35
C SER A 758 -60.47 -9.18 26.38
N PRO A 759 -60.14 -8.39 27.43
CA PRO A 759 -58.87 -7.72 27.71
C PRO A 759 -57.76 -8.65 28.24
N GLY A 760 -56.55 -8.12 28.33
CA GLY A 760 -55.34 -8.84 28.74
C GLY A 760 -55.20 -9.01 30.25
N ILE A 761 -56.23 -9.55 30.90
CA ILE A 761 -56.33 -9.65 32.37
C ILE A 761 -56.21 -11.08 32.92
N GLY A 762 -56.30 -12.10 32.05
CA GLY A 762 -56.12 -13.51 32.42
C GLY A 762 -54.71 -14.06 32.12
N ILE A 763 -54.58 -15.39 32.21
CA ILE A 763 -53.38 -16.12 31.81
C ILE A 763 -53.15 -15.96 30.30
N LEU A 764 -51.89 -15.80 29.88
CA LEU A 764 -51.56 -15.69 28.46
C LEU A 764 -51.88 -17.00 27.72
N PRO A 765 -52.39 -16.96 26.47
CA PRO A 765 -52.80 -18.15 25.72
C PRO A 765 -51.66 -19.15 25.47
N LYS A 766 -50.40 -18.71 25.50
CA LYS A 766 -49.24 -19.61 25.39
C LYS A 766 -49.11 -20.60 26.56
N TYR A 767 -49.83 -20.38 27.66
CA TYR A 767 -49.85 -21.26 28.82
C TYR A 767 -51.12 -22.11 28.89
N ILE A 768 -51.99 -22.05 27.88
CA ILE A 768 -53.29 -22.72 27.89
C ILE A 768 -53.17 -24.24 28.12
N ASP A 769 -52.11 -24.87 27.63
CA ASP A 769 -51.89 -26.32 27.81
C ASP A 769 -51.49 -26.68 29.25
N LEU A 770 -50.98 -25.72 30.03
CA LEU A 770 -50.74 -25.89 31.47
C LEU A 770 -52.02 -25.79 32.30
N ILE A 771 -53.08 -25.21 31.71
CA ILE A 771 -54.41 -25.07 32.32
C ILE A 771 -55.23 -26.35 32.09
N VAL A 772 -55.12 -26.96 30.91
CA VAL A 772 -55.85 -28.19 30.58
C VAL A 772 -55.41 -29.33 31.51
N GLY A 773 -56.38 -29.99 32.15
CA GLY A 773 -56.15 -31.03 33.15
C GLY A 773 -55.98 -30.53 34.59
N ARG A 774 -55.93 -29.20 34.81
CA ARG A 774 -55.99 -28.61 36.17
C ARG A 774 -57.41 -28.62 36.70
N GLU A 775 -57.55 -28.55 38.02
CA GLU A 775 -58.84 -28.49 38.70
C GLU A 775 -59.16 -27.03 39.09
N ALA A 776 -60.35 -26.54 38.75
CA ALA A 776 -60.76 -25.18 39.10
C ALA A 776 -60.87 -25.01 40.63
N ARG A 777 -60.14 -24.04 41.20
CA ARG A 777 -60.12 -23.78 42.66
C ARG A 777 -61.34 -22.99 43.15
N SER A 778 -62.01 -22.30 42.23
CA SER A 778 -63.24 -21.54 42.44
C SER A 778 -64.13 -21.64 41.20
N ASP A 779 -65.40 -21.23 41.32
CA ASP A 779 -66.26 -21.11 40.14
C ASP A 779 -65.70 -20.04 39.18
N ILE A 780 -65.57 -20.37 37.90
CA ILE A 780 -65.16 -19.45 36.83
C ILE A 780 -66.34 -19.29 35.89
N GLY A 781 -66.99 -18.13 35.89
CA GLY A 781 -68.14 -17.87 35.03
C GLY A 781 -67.77 -17.87 33.54
N ALA A 782 -68.73 -18.17 32.68
CA ALA A 782 -68.60 -18.01 31.24
C ALA A 782 -68.18 -16.57 30.92
N ASP A 783 -67.29 -16.43 29.93
CA ASP A 783 -66.73 -15.15 29.50
C ASP A 783 -65.93 -14.38 30.58
N HIS A 784 -65.54 -15.04 31.68
CA HIS A 784 -64.60 -14.49 32.66
C HIS A 784 -63.16 -14.94 32.38
N PRO A 785 -62.16 -14.13 32.76
CA PRO A 785 -60.75 -14.48 32.58
C PRO A 785 -60.35 -15.64 33.48
N VAL A 786 -59.57 -16.57 32.94
CA VAL A 786 -58.91 -17.61 33.74
C VAL A 786 -57.61 -17.03 34.28
N THR A 787 -57.43 -17.04 35.59
CA THR A 787 -56.23 -16.55 36.29
C THR A 787 -55.54 -17.70 37.04
N TRP A 788 -54.29 -17.50 37.46
CA TRP A 788 -53.58 -18.55 38.22
C TRP A 788 -54.23 -18.86 39.57
N ASP A 789 -54.90 -17.89 40.18
CA ASP A 789 -55.59 -18.06 41.46
C ASP A 789 -56.87 -18.91 41.33
N THR A 790 -57.44 -18.97 40.12
CA THR A 790 -58.67 -19.72 39.84
C THR A 790 -58.44 -21.19 39.48
N ILE A 791 -57.19 -21.66 39.32
CA ILE A 791 -56.84 -23.01 38.80
C ILE A 791 -55.75 -23.77 39.56
#